data_AF-A0A5J4DSP2-F1
#
_entry.id   AF-A0A5J4DSP2-F1
#
_cell.length_a   1.000
_cell.length_b   1.000
_cell.length_c   1.000
_cell.angle_alpha   90.00
_cell.angle_beta   90.00
_cell.angle_gamma   90.00
#
_symmetry.space_group_name_H-M   'P 1'
#
loop_
_entity.id
_entity.type
_entity.pdbx_description
1 polymer ?
#
loop_
_entity_poly.entity_id
_entity_poly.type
_entity_poly.pdbx_seq_one_letter_code
_entity_poly.pdbx_strand_id
1 'polypeptide(L)'
;MKFTLSWLRDHLATEVSLDEILDKLTVIGLEVEEVVNPAARLQDFTIAKVISAKQHPDADKLRVCEVETGSGVKQVVCGAPNARVGLVGVFAAEGTYIPGTDFTLGKAKIRGVESHGMLCSERELELSDEHEGIIDLPEEAGERIGERYVDVMEFDDPVIEIAITPNRPDCLGVRGIARDLAAAGLGKLTADPVKPAKGKFDCPIPIALKFTKETTDACPAFGGLYVRGVDNTRVNGEDYRLITRRLRAIGLRPINPLVDVTNYISYDRGRPLHVYDADKLKGAIHARLGKKGEKFLALDGDAYEVDGEMCVIADDRGTLGLGGVIGGESTGCTADTRNVLIESAYFDPIRIAMTGRRIGIQSDARYRFERGIDPQSIELGLNFAAQLILRMCGGTASKIEMAGAPPELKTVIKFDTDEVKRLTGVKFKSSEIKGTLKKLGFGIDGKGEKVKVKVPGWRPDVSQPADLVEEVIRLAGVDKVPAVPMTRDSGVARAVLTEGQKRVRRSRRILASRGFVEAITWSFVPRAIATRFGGGQDALELTNPMSTEMSSMRPSLLAGLLMAAQRNHDRGFADCALFEVGQAYRGAEPDEQFIAAAGVRTGSARLEGPGRHWSGTTDDVDLFAVKADALAVLAALGQDPAKVQVTRDAPDWFHPGQSATLRLGPKIVLGHFGVFHPQILKALDISGPAAGFEMDLDAVPRPRRKARARPALDIPDLQPVRRDFAFILEQAVPAIDVVRAAQGADKALIADVTIFDLFEGESLGPGKKSLAIEVTLQPRDHTLTDEQIDRVATAVIAAVTKATGGEIRG
;
A
#
# COMPACT_ATOMS: atom_id res chain seq x y z
N MET A 1 -5.55 7.76 -15.77
CA MET A 1 -6.45 8.50 -16.70
C MET A 1 -5.85 8.38 -18.09
N LYS A 2 -6.59 7.81 -19.05
CA LYS A 2 -6.09 7.58 -20.42
C LYS A 2 -6.73 8.55 -21.42
N PHE A 3 -5.96 8.97 -22.41
CA PHE A 3 -6.43 9.78 -23.54
C PHE A 3 -5.45 9.67 -24.71
N THR A 4 -5.88 10.03 -25.92
CA THR A 4 -5.03 9.97 -27.09
C THR A 4 -4.45 11.34 -27.46
N LEU A 5 -3.34 11.37 -28.19
CA LEU A 5 -2.69 12.62 -28.60
C LEU A 5 -3.60 13.46 -29.51
N SER A 6 -4.29 12.86 -30.47
CA SER A 6 -5.24 13.58 -31.33
C SER A 6 -6.40 14.17 -30.52
N TRP A 7 -6.89 13.45 -29.50
CA TRP A 7 -7.94 13.94 -28.61
C TRP A 7 -7.47 15.13 -27.78
N LEU A 8 -6.24 15.09 -27.29
CA LEU A 8 -5.64 16.26 -26.63
C LEU A 8 -5.58 17.47 -27.56
N ARG A 9 -5.19 17.27 -28.83
CA ARG A 9 -5.03 18.34 -29.82
C ARG A 9 -6.34 19.00 -30.24
N ASP A 10 -7.49 18.33 -30.11
CA ASP A 10 -8.80 18.99 -30.25
C ASP A 10 -9.00 20.11 -29.21
N HIS A 11 -8.38 19.96 -28.03
CA HIS A 11 -8.46 20.92 -26.94
C HIS A 11 -7.25 21.84 -26.87
N LEU A 12 -6.11 21.45 -27.42
CA LEU A 12 -4.84 22.17 -27.37
C LEU A 12 -4.29 22.41 -28.78
N ALA A 13 -4.40 23.64 -29.26
CA ALA A 13 -3.76 24.05 -30.51
C ALA A 13 -2.23 24.15 -30.29
N THR A 14 -1.49 23.17 -30.79
CA THR A 14 -0.05 23.03 -30.61
C THR A 14 0.61 22.22 -31.72
N GLU A 15 1.86 22.58 -32.03
CA GLU A 15 2.76 21.85 -32.94
C GLU A 15 3.89 21.14 -32.16
N VAL A 16 3.82 21.15 -30.83
CA VAL A 16 4.83 20.55 -29.94
C VAL A 16 4.83 19.02 -30.11
N SER A 17 6.01 18.43 -30.00
CA SER A 17 6.21 16.98 -30.13
C SER A 17 5.56 16.19 -28.98
N LEU A 18 5.33 14.89 -29.18
CA LEU A 18 4.80 14.03 -28.12
C LEU A 18 5.73 14.04 -26.89
N ASP A 19 7.04 13.85 -27.10
CA ASP A 19 8.02 13.78 -26.02
C ASP A 19 8.01 15.04 -25.15
N GLU A 20 7.96 16.22 -25.76
CA GLU A 20 7.87 17.49 -25.02
C GLU A 20 6.55 17.63 -24.23
N ILE A 21 5.45 17.06 -24.73
CA ILE A 21 4.17 17.00 -23.99
C ILE A 21 4.31 16.07 -22.78
N LEU A 22 4.88 14.88 -22.97
CA LEU A 22 5.07 13.89 -21.90
C LEU A 22 5.96 14.43 -20.78
N ASP A 23 7.10 15.02 -21.14
CA ASP A 23 8.01 15.66 -20.20
C ASP A 23 7.30 16.78 -19.43
N LYS A 24 6.51 17.60 -20.13
CA LYS A 24 5.82 18.70 -19.46
C LYS A 24 4.72 18.21 -18.52
N LEU A 25 3.94 17.21 -18.91
CA LEU A 25 2.89 16.62 -18.05
C LEU A 25 3.49 16.24 -16.69
N THR A 26 4.60 15.49 -16.69
CA THR A 26 5.29 15.09 -15.46
C THR A 26 5.81 16.30 -14.67
N VAL A 27 6.44 17.28 -15.33
CA VAL A 27 6.95 18.50 -14.67
C VAL A 27 5.84 19.30 -13.97
N ILE A 28 4.64 19.34 -14.55
CA ILE A 28 3.50 20.07 -13.98
C ILE A 28 2.66 19.21 -13.02
N GLY A 29 3.16 18.04 -12.59
CA GLY A 29 2.52 17.19 -11.59
C GLY A 29 1.41 16.29 -12.14
N LEU A 30 1.41 16.01 -13.45
CA LEU A 30 0.58 14.99 -14.09
C LEU A 30 1.51 13.87 -14.56
N GLU A 31 1.91 13.01 -13.63
CA GLU A 31 2.88 11.94 -13.88
C GLU A 31 2.39 10.98 -14.97
N VAL A 32 3.22 10.78 -15.99
CA VAL A 32 2.95 9.82 -17.07
C VAL A 32 3.33 8.43 -16.59
N GLU A 33 2.36 7.52 -16.52
CA GLU A 33 2.58 6.12 -16.12
C GLU A 33 2.97 5.25 -17.32
N GLU A 34 2.28 5.44 -18.44
CA GLU A 34 2.45 4.62 -19.63
C GLU A 34 2.15 5.42 -20.90
N VAL A 35 2.90 5.14 -21.96
CA VAL A 35 2.57 5.61 -23.32
C VAL A 35 2.59 4.41 -24.25
N VAL A 36 1.43 4.08 -24.79
CA VAL A 36 1.29 3.01 -25.77
C VAL A 36 1.15 3.66 -27.15
N ASN A 37 2.03 3.31 -28.07
CA ASN A 37 1.93 3.70 -29.47
C ASN A 37 1.58 2.46 -30.32
N PRO A 38 0.28 2.25 -30.63
CA PRO A 38 -0.17 1.09 -31.40
C PRO A 38 0.51 1.01 -32.78
N ALA A 39 0.77 2.15 -33.44
CA ALA A 39 1.43 2.17 -34.74
C ALA A 39 2.87 1.64 -34.68
N ALA A 40 3.63 1.95 -33.63
CA ALA A 40 4.97 1.41 -33.46
C ALA A 40 4.95 -0.09 -33.14
N ARG A 41 4.00 -0.51 -32.30
CA ARG A 41 3.88 -1.91 -31.85
C ARG A 41 3.39 -2.86 -32.94
N LEU A 42 2.53 -2.36 -33.84
CA LEU A 42 1.89 -3.15 -34.89
C LEU A 42 2.38 -2.77 -36.31
N GLN A 43 3.56 -2.16 -36.43
CA GLN A 43 4.08 -1.65 -37.70
C GLN A 43 4.32 -2.72 -38.78
N ASP A 44 4.61 -3.96 -38.38
CA ASP A 44 5.00 -5.06 -39.28
C ASP A 44 3.80 -5.86 -39.82
N PHE A 45 2.59 -5.55 -39.37
CA PHE A 45 1.37 -6.25 -39.77
C PHE A 45 0.74 -5.59 -40.99
N THR A 46 0.26 -6.37 -41.95
CA THR A 46 -0.30 -5.86 -43.22
C THR A 46 -1.68 -6.44 -43.51
N ILE A 47 -2.46 -5.74 -44.34
CA ILE A 47 -3.74 -6.26 -44.82
C ILE A 47 -3.51 -7.36 -45.84
N ALA A 48 -4.27 -8.45 -45.71
CA ALA A 48 -4.20 -9.58 -46.62
C ALA A 48 -5.58 -10.18 -46.89
N LYS A 49 -5.72 -10.93 -47.98
CA LYS A 49 -6.98 -11.57 -48.37
C LYS A 49 -6.80 -13.06 -48.62
N VAL A 50 -7.70 -13.87 -48.07
CA VAL A 50 -7.72 -15.31 -48.31
C VAL A 50 -8.36 -15.58 -49.67
N ILE A 51 -7.58 -16.05 -50.65
CA ILE A 51 -8.05 -16.35 -52.01
C ILE A 51 -8.43 -17.83 -52.19
N SER A 52 -7.90 -18.71 -51.34
CA SER A 52 -8.21 -20.14 -51.32
C SER A 52 -8.08 -20.67 -49.90
N ALA A 53 -8.98 -21.57 -49.47
CA ALA A 53 -8.93 -22.21 -48.15
C ALA A 53 -9.34 -23.68 -48.27
N LYS A 54 -8.36 -24.59 -48.30
CA LYS A 54 -8.56 -26.04 -48.45
C LYS A 54 -8.36 -26.75 -47.12
N GLN A 55 -9.00 -27.90 -46.95
CA GLN A 55 -8.78 -28.75 -45.78
C GLN A 55 -7.33 -29.24 -45.73
N HIS A 56 -6.69 -29.22 -44.56
CA HIS A 56 -5.34 -29.75 -44.40
C HIS A 56 -5.34 -31.29 -44.55
N PRO A 57 -4.41 -31.88 -45.33
CA PRO A 57 -4.41 -33.31 -45.64
C PRO A 57 -4.29 -34.21 -44.39
N ASP A 58 -3.49 -33.78 -43.41
CA ASP A 58 -3.19 -34.55 -42.20
C ASP A 58 -3.75 -33.94 -40.89
N ALA A 59 -4.77 -33.07 -40.99
CA ALA A 59 -5.40 -32.46 -39.82
C ALA A 59 -6.83 -31.93 -40.06
N ASP A 60 -7.81 -32.44 -39.30
CA ASP A 60 -9.21 -32.05 -39.43
C ASP A 60 -9.51 -30.61 -38.99
N LYS A 61 -8.72 -30.06 -38.07
CA LYS A 61 -8.91 -28.71 -37.51
C LYS A 61 -8.09 -27.61 -38.19
N LEU A 62 -7.30 -27.93 -39.23
CA LEU A 62 -6.45 -26.98 -39.91
C LEU A 62 -6.89 -26.79 -41.36
N ARG A 63 -6.70 -25.58 -41.88
CA ARG A 63 -6.89 -25.24 -43.28
C ARG A 63 -5.55 -24.78 -43.87
N VAL A 64 -5.30 -25.16 -45.12
CA VAL A 64 -4.21 -24.62 -45.93
C VAL A 64 -4.80 -23.49 -46.77
N CYS A 65 -4.44 -22.26 -46.43
CA CYS A 65 -4.93 -21.05 -47.06
C CYS A 65 -3.88 -20.52 -48.05
N GLU A 66 -4.31 -20.12 -49.25
CA GLU A 66 -3.54 -19.22 -50.09
C GLU A 66 -4.00 -17.80 -49.80
N VAL A 67 -3.08 -16.96 -49.38
CA VAL A 67 -3.31 -15.61 -48.88
C VAL A 67 -2.61 -14.62 -49.80
N GLU A 68 -3.36 -13.72 -50.42
CA GLU A 68 -2.83 -12.59 -51.18
C GLU A 68 -2.32 -11.51 -50.22
N THR A 69 -1.05 -11.16 -50.36
CA THR A 69 -0.34 -10.15 -49.55
C THR A 69 0.33 -9.13 -50.47
N GLY A 70 0.84 -8.03 -49.90
CA GLY A 70 1.63 -7.04 -50.65
C GLY A 70 2.89 -7.60 -51.32
N SER A 71 3.36 -8.78 -50.90
CA SER A 71 4.53 -9.47 -51.48
C SER A 71 4.16 -10.64 -52.40
N GLY A 72 2.90 -10.71 -52.83
CA GLY A 72 2.32 -11.81 -53.61
C GLY A 72 1.61 -12.86 -52.75
N VAL A 73 1.20 -13.96 -53.39
CA VAL A 73 0.44 -15.05 -52.74
C VAL A 73 1.36 -15.89 -51.86
N LYS A 74 0.93 -16.15 -50.62
CA LYS A 74 1.63 -16.98 -49.62
C LYS A 74 0.73 -18.12 -49.14
N GLN A 75 1.33 -19.29 -48.91
CA GLN A 75 0.65 -20.40 -48.26
C GLN A 75 0.73 -20.23 -46.73
N VAL A 76 -0.41 -20.22 -46.06
CA VAL A 76 -0.53 -20.07 -44.61
C VAL A 76 -1.41 -21.19 -44.07
N VAL A 77 -0.92 -21.95 -43.09
CA VAL A 77 -1.71 -22.95 -42.38
C VAL A 77 -2.44 -22.24 -41.24
N CYS A 78 -3.76 -22.23 -41.27
CA CYS A 78 -4.60 -21.54 -40.28
C CYS A 78 -5.55 -22.52 -39.60
N GLY A 79 -5.62 -22.46 -38.26
CA GLY A 79 -6.52 -23.29 -37.45
C GLY A 79 -7.82 -22.59 -37.06
N ALA A 80 -8.01 -21.32 -37.43
CA ALA A 80 -9.16 -20.56 -37.03
C ALA A 80 -10.43 -21.04 -37.77
N PRO A 81 -11.57 -21.23 -37.05
CA PRO A 81 -12.79 -21.76 -37.64
C PRO A 81 -13.40 -20.83 -38.70
N ASN A 82 -13.13 -19.52 -38.59
CA ASN A 82 -13.63 -18.49 -39.50
C ASN A 82 -12.77 -18.28 -40.76
N ALA A 83 -11.63 -18.99 -40.91
CA ALA A 83 -10.77 -18.90 -42.08
C ALA A 83 -11.48 -19.45 -43.34
N ARG A 84 -11.88 -18.54 -44.24
CA ARG A 84 -12.67 -18.83 -45.45
C ARG A 84 -12.20 -18.00 -46.64
N VAL A 85 -12.50 -18.47 -47.85
CA VAL A 85 -12.26 -17.71 -49.08
C VAL A 85 -13.00 -16.38 -49.04
N GLY A 86 -12.32 -15.31 -49.45
CA GLY A 86 -12.84 -13.94 -49.47
C GLY A 86 -12.60 -13.14 -48.18
N LEU A 87 -12.20 -13.78 -47.08
CA LEU A 87 -11.92 -13.09 -45.81
C LEU A 87 -10.74 -12.12 -45.99
N VAL A 88 -10.93 -10.88 -45.54
CA VAL A 88 -9.88 -9.86 -45.43
C VAL A 88 -9.40 -9.85 -43.99
N GLY A 89 -8.12 -10.05 -43.76
CA GLY A 89 -7.56 -10.18 -42.41
C GLY A 89 -6.19 -9.54 -42.29
N VAL A 90 -5.56 -9.76 -41.14
CA VAL A 90 -4.26 -9.19 -40.81
C VAL A 90 -3.19 -10.26 -40.91
N PHE A 91 -2.16 -9.99 -41.72
CA PHE A 91 -1.07 -10.90 -42.00
C PHE A 91 0.22 -10.46 -41.31
N ALA A 92 0.85 -11.42 -40.64
CA ALA A 92 2.21 -11.33 -40.11
C ALA A 92 3.14 -12.19 -40.96
N ALA A 93 4.20 -11.57 -41.47
CA ALA A 93 5.20 -12.25 -42.27
C ALA A 93 6.15 -13.08 -41.39
N GLU A 94 6.93 -13.95 -42.05
CA GLU A 94 8.08 -14.57 -41.39
C GLU A 94 9.05 -13.48 -40.90
N GLY A 95 9.53 -13.61 -39.66
CA GLY A 95 10.38 -12.63 -38.99
C GLY A 95 9.62 -11.60 -38.15
N THR A 96 8.29 -11.52 -38.27
CA THR A 96 7.46 -10.58 -37.48
C THR A 96 7.34 -11.06 -36.02
N TYR A 97 7.50 -10.13 -35.07
CA TYR A 97 7.24 -10.37 -33.65
C TYR A 97 5.74 -10.26 -33.35
N ILE A 98 5.19 -11.24 -32.61
CA ILE A 98 3.77 -11.32 -32.23
C ILE A 98 3.63 -10.94 -30.76
N PRO A 99 3.04 -9.77 -30.43
CA PRO A 99 2.96 -9.26 -29.06
C PRO A 99 2.23 -10.19 -28.09
N GLY A 100 1.01 -10.62 -28.43
CA GLY A 100 0.14 -11.33 -27.48
C GLY A 100 0.58 -12.77 -27.14
N THR A 101 1.55 -13.31 -27.86
CA THR A 101 2.13 -14.64 -27.60
C THR A 101 3.63 -14.58 -27.29
N ASP A 102 4.21 -13.38 -27.25
CA ASP A 102 5.61 -13.09 -26.95
C ASP A 102 6.60 -13.98 -27.74
N PHE A 103 6.43 -14.07 -29.06
CA PHE A 103 7.33 -14.84 -29.93
C PHE A 103 7.51 -14.22 -31.32
N THR A 104 8.65 -14.49 -31.97
CA THR A 104 8.93 -14.09 -33.35
C THR A 104 8.66 -15.23 -34.32
N LEU A 105 7.88 -14.97 -35.38
CA LEU A 105 7.55 -15.94 -36.42
C LEU A 105 8.81 -16.43 -37.16
N GLY A 106 9.07 -17.73 -37.13
CA GLY A 106 10.07 -18.39 -37.96
C GLY A 106 9.43 -19.28 -39.03
N LYS A 107 10.26 -19.90 -39.89
CA LYS A 107 9.78 -20.93 -40.83
C LYS A 107 9.18 -22.10 -40.09
N ALA A 108 7.88 -22.32 -40.27
CA ALA A 108 7.16 -23.40 -39.64
C ALA A 108 6.67 -24.42 -40.68
N LYS A 109 6.89 -25.70 -40.38
CA LYS A 109 6.24 -26.82 -41.08
C LYS A 109 5.23 -27.45 -40.14
N ILE A 110 3.96 -27.14 -40.34
CA ILE A 110 2.87 -27.58 -39.48
C ILE A 110 2.32 -28.88 -40.06
N ARG A 111 2.54 -30.00 -39.36
CA ARG A 111 2.07 -31.34 -39.76
C ARG A 111 2.40 -31.70 -41.22
N GLY A 112 3.61 -31.35 -41.67
CA GLY A 112 4.10 -31.71 -43.00
C GLY A 112 3.84 -30.67 -44.09
N VAL A 113 3.03 -29.63 -43.84
CA VAL A 113 2.77 -28.54 -44.78
C VAL A 113 3.52 -27.27 -44.34
N GLU A 114 4.16 -26.58 -45.28
CA GLU A 114 4.89 -25.33 -45.01
C GLU A 114 3.93 -24.16 -44.80
N SER A 115 4.21 -23.30 -43.82
CA SER A 115 3.47 -22.05 -43.56
C SER A 115 4.41 -20.86 -43.63
N HIS A 116 4.12 -19.91 -44.51
CA HIS A 116 4.96 -18.74 -44.80
C HIS A 116 4.42 -17.46 -44.14
N GLY A 117 4.00 -17.56 -42.88
CA GLY A 117 3.43 -16.46 -42.10
C GLY A 117 2.22 -16.92 -41.28
N MET A 118 1.47 -15.94 -40.76
CA MET A 118 0.33 -16.14 -39.88
C MET A 118 -0.78 -15.13 -40.17
N LEU A 119 -2.03 -15.58 -40.17
CA LEU A 119 -3.20 -14.69 -40.07
C LEU A 119 -3.51 -14.49 -38.59
N CYS A 120 -3.61 -13.24 -38.15
CA CYS A 120 -3.65 -12.89 -36.74
C CYS A 120 -5.09 -12.71 -36.23
N SER A 121 -5.31 -13.07 -34.97
CA SER A 121 -6.48 -12.76 -34.14
C SER A 121 -6.29 -11.45 -33.37
N GLU A 122 -7.37 -10.91 -32.80
CA GLU A 122 -7.30 -9.71 -31.97
C GLU A 122 -6.41 -9.91 -30.73
N ARG A 123 -6.49 -11.10 -30.10
CA ARG A 123 -5.63 -11.45 -28.96
C ARG A 123 -4.15 -11.49 -29.31
N GLU A 124 -3.78 -12.05 -30.46
CA GLU A 124 -2.36 -12.11 -30.88
C GLU A 124 -1.76 -10.72 -31.12
N LEU A 125 -2.59 -9.74 -31.47
CA LEU A 125 -2.19 -8.34 -31.64
C LEU A 125 -2.42 -7.49 -30.38
N GLU A 126 -2.87 -8.08 -29.28
CA GLU A 126 -3.27 -7.40 -28.03
C GLU A 126 -4.34 -6.31 -28.22
N LEU A 127 -5.26 -6.53 -29.16
CA LEU A 127 -6.38 -5.61 -29.42
C LEU A 127 -7.59 -5.92 -28.54
N SER A 128 -7.82 -7.20 -28.20
CA SER A 128 -8.86 -7.67 -27.29
C SER A 128 -8.57 -9.08 -26.77
N ASP A 129 -9.40 -9.62 -25.88
CA ASP A 129 -9.33 -11.01 -25.41
C ASP A 129 -9.93 -12.02 -26.42
N GLU A 130 -10.46 -11.55 -27.56
CA GLU A 130 -11.09 -12.39 -28.57
C GLU A 130 -10.07 -13.29 -29.27
N HIS A 131 -10.28 -14.60 -29.15
CA HIS A 131 -9.37 -15.63 -29.63
C HIS A 131 -10.09 -16.78 -30.34
N GLU A 132 -11.39 -16.64 -30.61
CA GLU A 132 -12.17 -17.67 -31.30
C GLU A 132 -11.92 -17.69 -32.82
N GLY A 133 -11.30 -16.65 -33.38
CA GLY A 133 -11.02 -16.54 -34.81
C GLY A 133 -9.92 -15.53 -35.17
N ILE A 134 -9.55 -15.52 -36.46
CA ILE A 134 -8.67 -14.48 -37.04
C ILE A 134 -9.48 -13.20 -37.30
N ILE A 135 -8.80 -12.05 -37.34
CA ILE A 135 -9.42 -10.74 -37.60
C ILE A 135 -10.11 -10.78 -38.98
N ASP A 136 -11.40 -10.42 -39.00
CA ASP A 136 -12.25 -10.36 -40.20
C ASP A 136 -12.63 -8.90 -40.46
N LEU A 137 -11.87 -8.27 -41.34
CA LEU A 137 -12.01 -6.85 -41.68
C LEU A 137 -13.14 -6.64 -42.71
N PRO A 138 -13.73 -5.44 -42.77
CA PRO A 138 -14.69 -5.07 -43.81
C PRO A 138 -14.10 -5.32 -45.22
N GLU A 139 -14.95 -5.75 -46.16
CA GLU A 139 -14.54 -6.10 -47.52
C GLU A 139 -13.78 -4.98 -48.24
N GLU A 140 -14.13 -3.72 -47.94
CA GLU A 140 -13.49 -2.49 -48.42
C GLU A 140 -11.99 -2.43 -48.09
N ALA A 141 -11.56 -3.00 -46.96
CA ALA A 141 -10.14 -3.09 -46.61
C ALA A 141 -9.37 -3.99 -47.59
N GLY A 142 -10.07 -4.90 -48.29
CA GLY A 142 -9.50 -5.77 -49.31
C GLY A 142 -8.99 -5.02 -50.55
N GLU A 143 -9.33 -3.74 -50.73
CA GLU A 143 -8.74 -2.88 -51.76
C GLU A 143 -7.33 -2.37 -51.38
N ARG A 144 -6.94 -2.53 -50.11
CA ARG A 144 -5.69 -2.03 -49.51
C ARG A 144 -4.72 -3.15 -49.12
N ILE A 145 -4.76 -4.29 -49.82
CA ILE A 145 -3.87 -5.43 -49.55
C ILE A 145 -2.41 -4.99 -49.62
N GLY A 146 -1.61 -5.39 -48.61
CA GLY A 146 -0.20 -5.05 -48.49
C GLY A 146 0.09 -3.73 -47.77
N GLU A 147 -0.91 -2.87 -47.57
CA GLU A 147 -0.76 -1.70 -46.70
C GLU A 147 -0.64 -2.10 -45.23
N ARG A 148 0.04 -1.27 -44.43
CA ARG A 148 0.20 -1.55 -42.99
C ARG A 148 -1.15 -1.51 -42.31
N TYR A 149 -1.40 -2.51 -41.48
CA TYR A 149 -2.64 -2.65 -40.72
C TYR A 149 -2.95 -1.39 -39.89
N VAL A 150 -1.92 -0.80 -39.29
CA VAL A 150 -2.04 0.42 -38.49
C VAL A 150 -2.45 1.66 -39.29
N ASP A 151 -2.07 1.75 -40.57
CA ASP A 151 -2.48 2.85 -41.45
C ASP A 151 -3.90 2.65 -41.98
N VAL A 152 -4.32 1.39 -42.14
CA VAL A 152 -5.68 1.06 -42.58
C VAL A 152 -6.69 1.25 -41.46
N MET A 153 -6.31 0.88 -40.23
CA MET A 153 -7.16 1.02 -39.05
C MET A 153 -7.04 2.37 -38.35
N GLU A 154 -6.17 3.27 -38.85
CA GLU A 154 -5.89 4.58 -38.24
C GLU A 154 -5.48 4.46 -36.76
N PHE A 155 -4.51 3.56 -36.48
CA PHE A 155 -3.90 3.31 -35.17
C PHE A 155 -2.64 4.16 -34.91
N ASP A 156 -2.50 5.27 -35.62
CA ASP A 156 -1.39 6.21 -35.55
C ASP A 156 -1.44 7.21 -34.38
N ASP A 157 -2.37 6.99 -33.44
CA ASP A 157 -2.64 7.90 -32.33
C ASP A 157 -2.13 7.34 -30.98
N PRO A 158 -1.03 7.86 -30.43
CA PRO A 158 -0.49 7.42 -29.14
C PRO A 158 -1.50 7.61 -28.00
N VAL A 159 -1.61 6.59 -27.14
CA VAL A 159 -2.39 6.62 -25.91
C VAL A 159 -1.49 6.95 -24.74
N ILE A 160 -1.84 8.00 -24.01
CA ILE A 160 -1.10 8.51 -22.86
C ILE A 160 -1.92 8.17 -21.60
N GLU A 161 -1.29 7.48 -20.64
CA GLU A 161 -1.82 7.27 -19.31
C GLU A 161 -1.11 8.16 -18.29
N ILE A 162 -1.89 8.91 -17.52
CA ILE A 162 -1.39 9.70 -16.41
C ILE A 162 -2.00 9.29 -15.07
N ALA A 163 -1.16 9.30 -14.02
CA ALA A 163 -1.57 9.19 -12.64
C ALA A 163 -2.16 10.52 -12.17
N ILE A 164 -3.41 10.49 -11.66
CA ILE A 164 -4.08 11.69 -11.16
C ILE A 164 -4.18 11.63 -9.64
N THR A 165 -3.52 12.57 -8.98
CA THR A 165 -3.65 12.76 -7.54
C THR A 165 -5.07 13.23 -7.17
N PRO A 166 -5.60 12.89 -5.97
CA PRO A 166 -6.99 13.22 -5.61
C PRO A 166 -7.34 14.71 -5.66
N ASN A 167 -6.35 15.61 -5.53
CA ASN A 167 -6.55 17.06 -5.59
C ASN A 167 -6.72 17.62 -7.01
N ARG A 168 -6.54 16.81 -8.07
CA ARG A 168 -6.60 17.27 -9.47
C ARG A 168 -7.78 16.68 -10.27
N PRO A 169 -9.03 16.77 -9.77
CA PRO A 169 -10.16 16.23 -10.51
C PRO A 169 -10.42 16.98 -11.82
N ASP A 170 -9.95 18.22 -11.96
CA ASP A 170 -10.00 18.96 -13.21
C ASP A 170 -9.30 18.24 -14.36
N CYS A 171 -8.26 17.47 -14.07
CA CYS A 171 -7.49 16.68 -15.04
C CYS A 171 -8.07 15.28 -15.28
N LEU A 172 -9.25 14.96 -14.76
CA LEU A 172 -10.02 13.76 -15.15
C LEU A 172 -10.85 13.97 -16.42
N GLY A 173 -10.70 15.13 -17.05
CA GLY A 173 -11.13 15.42 -18.41
C GLY A 173 -9.96 15.87 -19.29
N VAL A 174 -9.93 15.44 -20.55
CA VAL A 174 -8.91 15.85 -21.54
C VAL A 174 -8.83 17.38 -21.66
N ARG A 175 -9.98 18.06 -21.58
CA ARG A 175 -10.04 19.52 -21.56
C ARG A 175 -9.25 20.16 -20.42
N GLY A 176 -9.25 19.55 -19.24
CA GLY A 176 -8.50 20.05 -18.09
C GLY A 176 -7.00 19.87 -18.24
N ILE A 177 -6.58 18.72 -18.77
CA ILE A 177 -5.18 18.43 -19.11
C ILE A 177 -4.67 19.44 -20.15
N ALA A 178 -5.46 19.69 -21.21
CA ALA A 178 -5.15 20.70 -22.22
C ALA A 178 -5.03 22.12 -21.63
N ARG A 179 -5.86 22.47 -20.65
CA ARG A 179 -5.79 23.77 -19.94
C ARG A 179 -4.48 23.92 -19.20
N ASP A 180 -4.06 22.89 -18.48
CA ASP A 180 -2.79 22.88 -17.75
C ASP A 180 -1.59 23.00 -18.70
N LEU A 181 -1.58 22.23 -19.80
CA LEU A 181 -0.52 22.31 -20.82
C LEU A 181 -0.47 23.68 -21.53
N ALA A 182 -1.63 24.27 -21.85
CA ALA A 182 -1.70 25.61 -22.40
C ALA A 182 -1.18 26.66 -21.39
N ALA A 183 -1.51 26.51 -20.10
CA ALA A 183 -0.99 27.38 -19.05
C ALA A 183 0.54 27.25 -18.89
N ALA A 184 1.06 26.03 -19.08
CA ALA A 184 2.49 25.71 -19.09
C ALA A 184 3.24 26.18 -20.34
N GLY A 185 2.53 26.70 -21.34
CA GLY A 185 3.11 27.30 -22.54
C GLY A 185 3.25 26.37 -23.74
N LEU A 186 2.65 25.16 -23.70
CA LEU A 186 2.74 24.18 -24.80
C LEU A 186 1.69 24.39 -25.89
N GLY A 187 1.16 25.60 -26.04
CA GLY A 187 0.17 25.94 -27.06
C GLY A 187 -0.92 26.85 -26.55
N LYS A 188 -2.08 26.80 -27.21
CA LYS A 188 -3.26 27.58 -26.84
C LYS A 188 -4.46 26.67 -26.65
N LEU A 189 -5.17 26.86 -25.55
CA LEU A 189 -6.45 26.19 -25.32
C LEU A 189 -7.43 26.62 -26.43
N THR A 190 -8.01 25.66 -27.15
CA THR A 190 -8.98 25.92 -28.23
C THR A 190 -10.26 26.52 -27.66
N ALA A 191 -11.08 27.21 -28.46
CA ALA A 191 -12.36 27.73 -27.99
C ALA A 191 -13.32 26.58 -27.65
N ASP A 192 -14.17 26.75 -26.63
CA ASP A 192 -15.15 25.72 -26.30
C ASP A 192 -16.25 25.65 -27.37
N PRO A 193 -16.42 24.52 -28.08
CA PRO A 193 -17.41 24.42 -29.18
C PRO A 193 -18.86 24.37 -28.69
N VAL A 194 -19.12 24.15 -27.39
CA VAL A 194 -20.46 23.90 -26.85
C VAL A 194 -21.29 25.18 -26.88
N LYS A 195 -22.33 25.19 -27.72
CA LYS A 195 -23.36 26.24 -27.75
C LYS A 195 -24.56 25.86 -26.87
N PRO A 196 -25.36 26.81 -26.36
CA PRO A 196 -26.64 26.45 -25.74
C PRO A 196 -27.59 25.83 -26.77
N ALA A 197 -28.21 24.69 -26.43
CA ALA A 197 -29.29 24.12 -27.21
C ALA A 197 -30.51 25.04 -27.08
N LYS A 198 -30.87 25.73 -28.18
CA LYS A 198 -32.14 26.45 -28.27
C LYS A 198 -33.26 25.40 -28.36
N GLY A 199 -33.66 24.83 -27.23
CA GLY A 199 -34.70 23.81 -27.15
C GLY A 199 -35.96 24.23 -27.90
N LYS A 200 -36.58 23.30 -28.65
CA LYS A 200 -37.73 23.62 -29.51
C LYS A 200 -39.08 23.47 -28.82
N PHE A 201 -39.12 22.84 -27.65
CA PHE A 201 -40.31 22.58 -26.84
C PHE A 201 -39.91 22.43 -25.36
N ASP A 202 -40.87 22.47 -24.44
CA ASP A 202 -40.60 22.30 -23.00
C ASP A 202 -40.32 20.82 -22.66
N CYS A 203 -39.50 20.56 -21.63
CA CYS A 203 -39.22 19.19 -21.21
C CYS A 203 -40.52 18.51 -20.71
N PRO A 204 -40.92 17.36 -21.27
CA PRO A 204 -42.17 16.71 -20.87
C PRO A 204 -42.03 15.92 -19.56
N ILE A 205 -40.81 15.73 -19.05
CA ILE A 205 -40.53 14.98 -17.82
C ILE A 205 -40.07 15.98 -16.75
N PRO A 206 -40.85 16.20 -15.68
CA PRO A 206 -40.45 17.08 -14.58
C PRO A 206 -39.23 16.53 -13.83
N ILE A 207 -38.39 17.44 -13.35
CA ILE A 207 -37.23 17.11 -12.51
C ILE A 207 -37.44 17.75 -11.14
N ALA A 208 -37.17 17.01 -10.08
CA ALA A 208 -37.36 17.49 -8.71
C ALA A 208 -36.22 17.07 -7.77
N LEU A 209 -36.03 17.85 -6.70
CA LEU A 209 -35.16 17.50 -5.59
C LEU A 209 -36.05 17.24 -4.37
N LYS A 210 -36.00 16.03 -3.81
CA LYS A 210 -36.77 15.65 -2.62
C LYS A 210 -35.84 15.43 -1.44
N PHE A 211 -35.37 16.54 -0.88
CA PHE A 211 -34.52 16.57 0.31
C PHE A 211 -35.14 17.40 1.43
N THR A 212 -34.77 17.07 2.66
CA THR A 212 -35.01 17.95 3.82
C THR A 212 -34.02 19.10 3.79
N LYS A 213 -34.24 20.17 4.56
CA LYS A 213 -33.32 21.31 4.63
C LYS A 213 -31.91 20.89 5.04
N GLU A 214 -31.81 19.83 5.84
CA GLU A 214 -30.56 19.28 6.37
C GLU A 214 -29.82 18.39 5.36
N THR A 215 -30.47 18.00 4.25
CA THR A 215 -29.92 17.03 3.27
C THR A 215 -29.95 17.54 1.83
N THR A 216 -30.22 18.83 1.63
CA THR A 216 -30.22 19.47 0.30
C THR A 216 -28.84 19.46 -0.36
N ASP A 217 -27.78 19.29 0.43
CA ASP A 217 -26.41 19.18 -0.03
C ASP A 217 -26.12 17.88 -0.80
N ALA A 218 -26.90 16.82 -0.57
CA ALA A 218 -26.73 15.53 -1.23
C ALA A 218 -26.80 15.64 -2.77
N CYS A 219 -27.71 16.47 -3.28
CA CYS A 219 -27.77 16.87 -4.69
C CYS A 219 -28.36 18.29 -4.78
N PRO A 220 -27.52 19.34 -4.80
CA PRO A 220 -27.96 20.73 -4.82
C PRO A 220 -28.59 21.16 -6.16
N ALA A 221 -28.24 20.46 -7.24
CA ALA A 221 -28.65 20.79 -8.60
C ALA A 221 -28.76 19.55 -9.46
N PHE A 222 -29.89 19.43 -10.15
CA PHE A 222 -30.18 18.35 -11.08
C PHE A 222 -30.86 18.94 -12.31
N GLY A 223 -30.21 18.79 -13.46
CA GLY A 223 -30.76 19.15 -14.76
C GLY A 223 -31.04 17.95 -15.64
N GLY A 224 -31.96 18.14 -16.56
CA GLY A 224 -32.19 17.18 -17.63
C GLY A 224 -32.71 17.80 -18.91
N LEU A 225 -32.45 17.09 -20.00
CA LEU A 225 -32.77 17.51 -21.35
C LEU A 225 -33.37 16.34 -22.11
N TYR A 226 -34.58 16.51 -22.60
CA TYR A 226 -35.30 15.49 -23.34
C TYR A 226 -35.00 15.60 -24.85
N VAL A 227 -34.74 14.48 -25.52
CA VAL A 227 -34.62 14.42 -26.98
C VAL A 227 -35.66 13.45 -27.54
N ARG A 228 -36.54 13.97 -28.41
CA ARG A 228 -37.60 13.19 -29.06
C ARG A 228 -37.12 12.63 -30.39
N GLY A 229 -37.45 11.37 -30.66
CA GLY A 229 -37.32 10.76 -31.99
C GLY A 229 -35.88 10.57 -32.43
N VAL A 230 -35.01 10.09 -31.53
CA VAL A 230 -33.66 9.65 -31.91
C VAL A 230 -33.74 8.33 -32.66
N ASP A 231 -32.81 8.11 -33.59
CA ASP A 231 -32.62 6.84 -34.29
C ASP A 231 -31.23 6.28 -33.96
N ASN A 232 -31.19 5.31 -33.06
CA ASN A 232 -29.95 4.63 -32.65
C ASN A 232 -29.39 3.68 -33.72
N THR A 233 -30.13 3.44 -34.81
CA THR A 233 -29.73 2.52 -35.90
C THR A 233 -29.16 3.25 -37.10
N ARG A 234 -29.45 4.56 -37.26
CA ARG A 234 -28.96 5.40 -38.36
C ARG A 234 -27.98 6.45 -37.87
N VAL A 235 -26.84 5.96 -37.41
CA VAL A 235 -25.82 6.81 -36.80
C VAL A 235 -24.99 7.50 -37.88
N ASN A 236 -24.72 8.80 -37.75
CA ASN A 236 -23.69 9.47 -38.56
C ASN A 236 -22.34 8.77 -38.32
N GLY A 237 -21.88 8.05 -39.33
CA GLY A 237 -20.76 7.13 -39.22
C GLY A 237 -19.45 7.79 -38.78
N GLU A 238 -19.16 9.02 -39.22
CA GLU A 238 -17.87 9.67 -38.94
C GLU A 238 -17.72 10.10 -37.47
N ASP A 239 -18.69 10.87 -36.95
CA ASP A 239 -18.68 11.34 -35.55
C ASP A 239 -18.67 10.17 -34.57
N TYR A 240 -19.48 9.14 -34.83
CA TYR A 240 -19.56 7.97 -33.96
C TYR A 240 -18.34 7.07 -34.07
N ARG A 241 -17.74 6.91 -35.27
CA ARG A 241 -16.47 6.20 -35.45
C ARG A 241 -15.35 6.86 -34.64
N LEU A 242 -15.28 8.20 -34.62
CA LEU A 242 -14.30 8.93 -33.82
C LEU A 242 -14.48 8.69 -32.31
N ILE A 243 -15.72 8.80 -31.81
CA ILE A 243 -16.02 8.59 -30.39
C ILE A 243 -15.69 7.16 -29.98
N THR A 244 -16.17 6.17 -30.72
CA THR A 244 -15.94 4.76 -30.39
C THR A 244 -14.47 4.37 -30.49
N ARG A 245 -13.71 4.95 -31.44
CA ARG A 245 -12.25 4.78 -31.48
C ARG A 245 -11.58 5.30 -30.22
N ARG A 246 -11.92 6.51 -29.78
CA ARG A 246 -11.36 7.11 -28.55
C ARG A 246 -11.71 6.30 -27.31
N LEU A 247 -12.95 5.84 -27.19
CA LEU A 247 -13.40 4.99 -26.08
C LEU A 247 -12.60 3.68 -26.03
N ARG A 248 -12.45 2.98 -27.18
CA ARG A 248 -11.63 1.76 -27.24
C ARG A 248 -10.18 2.01 -26.86
N ALA A 249 -9.59 3.11 -27.34
CA ALA A 249 -8.20 3.46 -27.06
C ALA A 249 -7.91 3.66 -25.55
N ILE A 250 -8.92 4.08 -24.78
CA ILE A 250 -8.81 4.25 -23.32
C ILE A 250 -9.30 3.03 -22.52
N GLY A 251 -9.59 1.91 -23.20
CA GLY A 251 -10.03 0.66 -22.59
C GLY A 251 -11.53 0.53 -22.34
N LEU A 252 -12.36 1.44 -22.89
CA LEU A 252 -13.82 1.35 -22.77
C LEU A 252 -14.43 0.65 -23.98
N ARG A 253 -15.30 -0.33 -23.70
CA ARG A 253 -16.11 -0.99 -24.73
C ARG A 253 -17.26 -0.08 -25.16
N PRO A 254 -17.38 0.27 -26.46
CA PRO A 254 -18.58 0.93 -26.99
C PRO A 254 -19.84 0.09 -26.79
N ILE A 255 -20.94 0.72 -26.39
CA ILE A 255 -22.20 0.04 -26.05
C ILE A 255 -23.28 0.41 -27.07
N ASN A 256 -23.63 1.69 -27.13
CA ASN A 256 -24.55 2.25 -28.10
C ASN A 256 -24.33 3.77 -28.19
N PRO A 257 -24.78 4.45 -29.26
CA PRO A 257 -24.52 5.86 -29.49
C PRO A 257 -24.88 6.79 -28.33
N LEU A 258 -25.98 6.51 -27.62
CA LEU A 258 -26.43 7.38 -26.53
C LEU A 258 -25.54 7.25 -25.30
N VAL A 259 -25.22 6.02 -24.90
CA VAL A 259 -24.36 5.74 -23.74
C VAL A 259 -22.92 6.16 -24.03
N ASP A 260 -22.44 5.91 -25.24
CA ASP A 260 -21.08 6.25 -25.66
C ASP A 260 -20.85 7.76 -25.67
N VAL A 261 -21.86 8.58 -25.97
CA VAL A 261 -21.79 10.04 -25.79
C VAL A 261 -21.56 10.41 -24.33
N THR A 262 -22.28 9.79 -23.40
CA THR A 262 -22.14 10.09 -21.97
C THR A 262 -20.77 9.67 -21.42
N ASN A 263 -20.27 8.49 -21.85
CA ASN A 263 -18.94 8.01 -21.52
C ASN A 263 -17.85 8.92 -22.11
N TYR A 264 -18.01 9.31 -23.37
CA TYR A 264 -17.11 10.23 -24.05
C TYR A 264 -17.02 11.57 -23.32
N ILE A 265 -18.15 12.18 -22.96
CA ILE A 265 -18.16 13.47 -22.25
C ILE A 265 -17.54 13.35 -20.85
N SER A 266 -17.70 12.20 -20.18
CA SER A 266 -17.05 11.93 -18.89
C SER A 266 -15.54 12.08 -18.97
N TYR A 267 -14.92 11.57 -20.04
CA TYR A 267 -13.47 11.68 -20.28
C TYR A 267 -13.05 12.95 -21.02
N ASP A 268 -13.88 13.50 -21.89
CA ASP A 268 -13.58 14.74 -22.62
C ASP A 268 -13.57 15.94 -21.67
N ARG A 269 -14.58 16.00 -20.79
CA ARG A 269 -14.89 17.18 -19.95
C ARG A 269 -14.78 16.95 -18.46
N GLY A 270 -14.57 15.71 -17.99
CA GLY A 270 -14.63 15.39 -16.56
C GLY A 270 -16.05 15.50 -15.99
N ARG A 271 -17.07 15.37 -16.85
CA ARG A 271 -18.49 15.49 -16.50
C ARG A 271 -19.20 14.17 -16.81
N PRO A 272 -19.33 13.26 -15.83
CA PRO A 272 -20.17 12.10 -16.00
C PRO A 272 -21.63 12.54 -16.19
N LEU A 273 -22.32 11.88 -17.11
CA LEU A 273 -23.73 12.08 -17.44
C LEU A 273 -24.43 10.72 -17.42
N HIS A 274 -25.75 10.73 -17.40
CA HIS A 274 -26.55 9.52 -17.60
C HIS A 274 -27.61 9.76 -18.68
N VAL A 275 -28.08 8.70 -19.33
CA VAL A 275 -29.12 8.80 -20.35
C VAL A 275 -30.15 7.68 -20.16
N TYR A 276 -31.38 8.09 -19.90
CA TYR A 276 -32.51 7.19 -19.68
C TYR A 276 -33.31 7.00 -20.96
N ASP A 277 -33.85 5.79 -21.14
CA ASP A 277 -34.96 5.58 -22.05
C ASP A 277 -36.22 6.24 -21.48
N ALA A 278 -36.62 7.35 -22.07
CA ALA A 278 -37.68 8.19 -21.54
C ALA A 278 -39.06 7.51 -21.54
N ASP A 279 -39.26 6.51 -22.41
CA ASP A 279 -40.53 5.77 -22.49
C ASP A 279 -40.67 4.77 -21.32
N LYS A 280 -39.55 4.38 -20.71
CA LYS A 280 -39.50 3.49 -19.53
C LYS A 280 -39.76 4.23 -18.21
N LEU A 281 -39.51 5.54 -18.17
CA LEU A 281 -39.69 6.40 -17.00
C LEU A 281 -41.18 6.57 -16.63
N LYS A 282 -41.48 6.74 -15.33
CA LYS A 282 -42.81 7.14 -14.85
C LYS A 282 -42.80 8.41 -14.02
N GLY A 283 -43.57 9.39 -14.50
CA GLY A 283 -43.81 10.62 -13.77
C GLY A 283 -42.56 11.48 -13.64
N ALA A 284 -42.33 12.05 -12.46
CA ALA A 284 -41.23 12.98 -12.23
C ALA A 284 -39.94 12.25 -11.81
N ILE A 285 -38.82 12.65 -12.43
CA ILE A 285 -37.50 12.17 -12.01
C ILE A 285 -37.01 13.01 -10.86
N HIS A 286 -36.57 12.37 -9.80
CA HIS A 286 -36.20 13.06 -8.59
C HIS A 286 -34.97 12.48 -7.91
N ALA A 287 -34.04 13.37 -7.55
CA ALA A 287 -32.96 13.06 -6.64
C ALA A 287 -33.48 13.11 -5.20
N ARG A 288 -33.17 12.08 -4.42
CA ARG A 288 -33.56 11.97 -3.01
C ARG A 288 -32.58 11.09 -2.25
N LEU A 289 -32.73 11.04 -0.92
CA LEU A 289 -32.09 9.98 -0.15
C LEU A 289 -32.82 8.65 -0.36
N GLY A 290 -32.05 7.58 -0.31
CA GLY A 290 -32.55 6.22 -0.35
C GLY A 290 -33.44 5.90 0.84
N LYS A 291 -34.23 4.83 0.72
CA LYS A 291 -35.03 4.32 1.85
C LYS A 291 -34.58 2.92 2.19
N LYS A 292 -34.50 2.63 3.49
CA LYS A 292 -34.14 1.31 3.98
C LYS A 292 -35.05 0.24 3.36
N GLY A 293 -34.45 -0.78 2.77
CA GLY A 293 -35.15 -1.88 2.11
C GLY A 293 -35.45 -1.65 0.62
N GLU A 294 -35.17 -0.46 0.08
CA GLU A 294 -35.16 -0.27 -1.38
C GLU A 294 -34.01 -1.08 -2.00
N LYS A 295 -34.27 -1.67 -3.17
CA LYS A 295 -33.29 -2.34 -4.00
C LYS A 295 -33.47 -1.93 -5.44
N PHE A 296 -32.40 -1.99 -6.21
CA PHE A 296 -32.46 -1.84 -7.67
C PHE A 296 -31.44 -2.78 -8.31
N LEU A 297 -31.73 -3.19 -9.55
CA LEU A 297 -30.82 -3.96 -10.40
C LEU A 297 -29.95 -2.96 -11.18
N ALA A 298 -28.65 -3.00 -10.94
CA ALA A 298 -27.68 -2.12 -11.55
C ALA A 298 -27.24 -2.62 -12.94
N LEU A 299 -26.58 -1.74 -13.70
CA LEU A 299 -26.11 -2.04 -15.06
C LEU A 299 -24.98 -3.07 -15.14
N ASP A 300 -24.36 -3.42 -14.02
CA ASP A 300 -23.38 -4.52 -13.91
C ASP A 300 -24.06 -5.90 -13.72
N GLY A 301 -25.39 -5.93 -13.60
CA GLY A 301 -26.18 -7.14 -13.40
C GLY A 301 -26.38 -7.51 -11.93
N ASP A 302 -25.83 -6.75 -11.00
CA ASP A 302 -25.97 -7.00 -9.56
C ASP A 302 -27.13 -6.20 -8.95
N ALA A 303 -27.76 -6.78 -7.93
CA ALA A 303 -28.83 -6.12 -7.17
C ALA A 303 -28.25 -5.50 -5.89
N TYR A 304 -28.40 -4.18 -5.73
CA TYR A 304 -27.87 -3.46 -4.58
C TYR A 304 -28.97 -3.01 -3.63
N GLU A 305 -28.71 -3.13 -2.32
CA GLU A 305 -29.54 -2.53 -1.28
C GLU A 305 -29.21 -1.06 -1.10
N VAL A 306 -30.25 -0.25 -0.95
CA VAL A 306 -30.16 1.19 -0.76
C VAL A 306 -30.39 1.51 0.71
N ASP A 307 -29.54 2.38 1.27
CA ASP A 307 -29.70 2.90 2.62
C ASP A 307 -30.17 4.37 2.66
N GLY A 308 -30.41 4.89 3.86
CA GLY A 308 -30.90 6.25 4.09
C GLY A 308 -29.86 7.36 3.91
N GLU A 309 -28.59 7.02 3.72
CA GLU A 309 -27.49 7.97 3.52
C GLU A 309 -27.09 8.10 2.05
N MET A 310 -27.42 7.12 1.22
CA MET A 310 -27.16 7.12 -0.22
C MET A 310 -28.06 8.12 -0.96
N CYS A 311 -27.46 8.91 -1.87
CA CYS A 311 -28.23 9.70 -2.82
C CYS A 311 -28.64 8.82 -4.00
N VAL A 312 -29.94 8.76 -4.27
CA VAL A 312 -30.51 7.97 -5.37
C VAL A 312 -31.22 8.87 -6.37
N ILE A 313 -31.20 8.44 -7.63
CA ILE A 313 -32.13 8.96 -8.65
C ILE A 313 -33.31 8.00 -8.72
N ALA A 314 -34.51 8.53 -8.65
CA ALA A 314 -35.75 7.76 -8.62
C ALA A 314 -36.82 8.38 -9.53
N ASP A 315 -37.75 7.57 -9.97
CA ASP A 315 -39.02 8.02 -10.56
C ASP A 315 -40.18 7.67 -9.62
N ASP A 316 -41.42 7.83 -10.09
CA ASP A 316 -42.60 7.54 -9.26
C ASP A 316 -42.78 6.04 -8.96
N ARG A 317 -42.07 5.13 -9.64
CA ARG A 317 -42.07 3.68 -9.35
C ARG A 317 -41.03 3.31 -8.29
N GLY A 318 -39.83 3.88 -8.36
CA GLY A 318 -38.76 3.48 -7.45
C GLY A 318 -37.38 3.99 -7.83
N THR A 319 -36.37 3.40 -7.21
CA THR A 319 -34.96 3.76 -7.42
C THR A 319 -34.49 3.31 -8.80
N LEU A 320 -33.99 4.27 -9.58
CA LEU A 320 -33.41 4.06 -10.90
C LEU A 320 -31.91 3.87 -10.87
N GLY A 321 -31.23 4.29 -9.80
CA GLY A 321 -29.79 4.13 -9.64
C GLY A 321 -29.24 4.93 -8.46
N LEU A 322 -27.96 4.74 -8.19
CA LEU A 322 -27.20 5.52 -7.22
C LEU A 322 -26.59 6.73 -7.93
N GLY A 323 -27.02 7.93 -7.54
CA GLY A 323 -26.61 9.17 -8.19
C GLY A 323 -25.09 9.29 -8.20
N GLY A 324 -24.50 9.52 -9.37
CA GLY A 324 -23.06 9.67 -9.53
C GLY A 324 -22.22 8.42 -9.27
N VAL A 325 -22.84 7.25 -9.10
CA VAL A 325 -22.13 5.97 -8.88
C VAL A 325 -22.47 4.96 -9.97
N ILE A 326 -23.72 4.52 -10.08
CA ILE A 326 -24.13 3.51 -11.05
C ILE A 326 -25.62 3.65 -11.38
N GLY A 327 -25.96 3.50 -12.67
CA GLY A 327 -27.35 3.48 -13.13
C GLY A 327 -27.97 2.09 -13.02
N GLY A 328 -29.30 2.04 -13.05
CA GLY A 328 -30.09 0.81 -13.04
C GLY A 328 -30.41 0.32 -14.46
N GLU A 329 -30.57 -1.00 -14.58
CA GLU A 329 -30.83 -1.65 -15.87
C GLU A 329 -32.22 -1.32 -16.43
N SER A 330 -33.22 -1.23 -15.56
CA SER A 330 -34.64 -1.13 -15.95
C SER A 330 -35.00 0.10 -16.82
N THR A 331 -34.19 1.16 -16.76
CA THR A 331 -34.38 2.41 -17.49
C THR A 331 -33.26 2.69 -18.50
N GLY A 332 -32.37 1.72 -18.72
CA GLY A 332 -31.27 1.83 -19.67
C GLY A 332 -31.74 1.93 -21.12
N CYS A 333 -30.97 2.66 -21.93
CA CYS A 333 -31.20 2.79 -23.37
C CYS A 333 -30.84 1.49 -24.11
N THR A 334 -31.58 1.20 -25.17
CA THR A 334 -31.41 0.04 -26.07
C THR A 334 -31.35 0.51 -27.53
N ALA A 335 -31.14 -0.41 -28.48
CA ALA A 335 -31.21 -0.09 -29.91
C ALA A 335 -32.62 0.42 -30.34
N ASP A 336 -33.66 0.02 -29.62
CA ASP A 336 -35.05 0.38 -29.90
C ASP A 336 -35.48 1.70 -29.24
N THR A 337 -34.64 2.29 -28.38
CA THR A 337 -34.95 3.55 -27.72
C THR A 337 -35.13 4.68 -28.76
N ARG A 338 -36.21 5.46 -28.62
CA ARG A 338 -36.54 6.59 -29.51
C ARG A 338 -36.65 7.92 -28.78
N ASN A 339 -36.89 7.88 -27.47
CA ASN A 339 -37.04 9.05 -26.65
C ASN A 339 -36.08 8.93 -25.47
N VAL A 340 -35.32 9.99 -25.20
CA VAL A 340 -34.30 9.95 -24.16
C VAL A 340 -34.38 11.15 -23.24
N LEU A 341 -34.05 10.94 -21.98
CA LEU A 341 -33.80 11.99 -21.01
C LEU A 341 -32.32 11.92 -20.60
N ILE A 342 -31.58 12.97 -20.91
CA ILE A 342 -30.18 13.12 -20.50
C ILE A 342 -30.17 13.74 -19.11
N GLU A 343 -29.48 13.11 -18.16
CA GLU A 343 -29.24 13.61 -16.81
C GLU A 343 -27.86 14.25 -16.70
N SER A 344 -27.83 15.40 -16.01
CA SER A 344 -26.61 16.05 -15.52
C SER A 344 -26.88 16.63 -14.14
N ALA A 345 -26.12 16.20 -13.14
CA ALA A 345 -26.33 16.62 -11.76
C ALA A 345 -25.00 16.93 -11.06
N TYR A 346 -25.10 17.56 -9.90
CA TYR A 346 -24.01 17.69 -8.94
C TYR A 346 -24.40 16.94 -7.66
N PHE A 347 -23.52 16.04 -7.22
CA PHE A 347 -23.70 15.24 -6.01
C PHE A 347 -22.61 15.59 -4.99
N ASP A 348 -22.92 15.47 -3.70
CA ASP A 348 -21.93 15.66 -2.63
C ASP A 348 -20.78 14.64 -2.73
N PRO A 349 -19.52 15.08 -2.93
CA PRO A 349 -18.38 14.17 -3.14
C PRO A 349 -18.16 13.17 -1.99
N ILE A 350 -18.38 13.60 -0.74
CA ILE A 350 -18.18 12.75 0.44
C ILE A 350 -19.19 11.62 0.47
N ARG A 351 -20.46 11.92 0.21
CA ARG A 351 -21.56 10.96 0.14
C ARG A 351 -21.34 9.94 -0.99
N ILE A 352 -20.83 10.38 -2.14
CA ILE A 352 -20.43 9.48 -3.23
C ILE A 352 -19.32 8.53 -2.78
N ALA A 353 -18.27 9.06 -2.14
CA ALA A 353 -17.16 8.25 -1.63
C ALA A 353 -17.60 7.22 -0.57
N MET A 354 -18.51 7.60 0.32
CA MET A 354 -19.08 6.71 1.33
C MET A 354 -19.95 5.63 0.69
N THR A 355 -20.82 6.01 -0.24
CA THR A 355 -21.72 5.10 -0.97
C THR A 355 -20.91 4.03 -1.69
N GLY A 356 -19.94 4.43 -2.51
CA GLY A 356 -19.12 3.50 -3.29
C GLY A 356 -18.27 2.56 -2.42
N ARG A 357 -17.71 3.04 -1.30
CA ARG A 357 -16.97 2.17 -0.35
C ARG A 357 -17.87 1.17 0.34
N ARG A 358 -19.11 1.55 0.67
CA ARG A 358 -20.07 0.69 1.36
C ARG A 358 -20.54 -0.46 0.47
N ILE A 359 -20.76 -0.21 -0.82
CA ILE A 359 -21.27 -1.22 -1.77
C ILE A 359 -20.17 -1.92 -2.58
N GLY A 360 -18.92 -1.46 -2.50
CA GLY A 360 -17.78 -2.07 -3.20
C GLY A 360 -17.64 -1.72 -4.68
N ILE A 361 -18.38 -0.72 -5.20
CA ILE A 361 -18.36 -0.36 -6.63
C ILE A 361 -17.34 0.73 -6.91
N GLN A 362 -16.45 0.54 -7.88
CA GLN A 362 -15.54 1.55 -8.40
C GLN A 362 -15.83 1.85 -9.88
N SER A 363 -16.70 2.83 -10.14
CA SER A 363 -17.04 3.28 -11.49
C SER A 363 -16.33 4.58 -11.88
N ASP A 364 -16.26 4.87 -13.17
CA ASP A 364 -15.74 6.13 -13.71
C ASP A 364 -16.49 7.37 -13.23
N ALA A 365 -17.80 7.25 -13.09
CA ALA A 365 -18.65 8.31 -12.57
C ALA A 365 -18.30 8.57 -11.10
N ARG A 366 -18.27 7.52 -10.28
CA ARG A 366 -17.89 7.61 -8.86
C ARG A 366 -16.52 8.24 -8.71
N TYR A 367 -15.53 7.76 -9.46
CA TYR A 367 -14.14 8.22 -9.38
C TYR A 367 -14.02 9.74 -9.58
N ARG A 368 -14.83 10.32 -10.49
CA ARG A 368 -14.88 11.76 -10.76
C ARG A 368 -15.70 12.52 -9.72
N PHE A 369 -16.94 12.09 -9.45
CA PHE A 369 -17.81 12.76 -8.48
C PHE A 369 -17.23 12.76 -7.07
N GLU A 370 -16.58 11.68 -6.62
CA GLU A 370 -16.01 11.57 -5.26
C GLU A 370 -14.80 12.50 -5.04
N ARG A 371 -14.08 12.85 -6.10
CA ARG A 371 -12.98 13.84 -6.07
C ARG A 371 -13.49 15.27 -6.28
N GLY A 372 -14.73 15.42 -6.73
CA GLY A 372 -15.39 16.69 -7.01
C GLY A 372 -15.28 17.09 -8.48
N ILE A 373 -16.38 17.58 -9.05
CA ILE A 373 -16.42 18.09 -10.42
C ILE A 373 -17.00 19.49 -10.45
N ASP A 374 -16.81 20.24 -11.54
CA ASP A 374 -17.23 21.64 -11.62
C ASP A 374 -18.74 21.81 -11.41
N PRO A 375 -19.25 22.37 -10.29
CA PRO A 375 -20.68 22.46 -10.06
C PRO A 375 -21.41 23.25 -11.18
N GLN A 376 -20.72 24.15 -11.86
CA GLN A 376 -21.30 24.99 -12.91
C GLN A 376 -21.40 24.32 -14.28
N SER A 377 -20.83 23.12 -14.49
CA SER A 377 -20.83 22.49 -15.82
C SER A 377 -22.03 21.57 -16.10
N ILE A 378 -23.10 21.66 -15.29
CA ILE A 378 -24.34 20.89 -15.49
C ILE A 378 -24.97 21.18 -16.86
N GLU A 379 -25.30 22.44 -17.13
CA GLU A 379 -25.90 22.84 -18.40
C GLU A 379 -24.96 22.63 -19.58
N LEU A 380 -23.66 22.82 -19.39
CA LEU A 380 -22.65 22.57 -20.42
C LEU A 380 -22.68 21.10 -20.83
N GLY A 381 -22.74 20.17 -19.87
CA GLY A 381 -22.86 18.74 -20.12
C GLY A 381 -24.13 18.39 -20.91
N LEU A 382 -25.29 18.90 -20.49
CA LEU A 382 -26.57 18.66 -21.17
C LEU A 382 -26.55 19.18 -22.62
N ASN A 383 -26.09 20.41 -22.82
CA ASN A 383 -26.02 21.02 -24.14
C ASN A 383 -25.06 20.26 -25.06
N PHE A 384 -23.92 19.81 -24.52
CA PHE A 384 -22.94 19.09 -25.32
C PHE A 384 -23.43 17.69 -25.70
N ALA A 385 -24.02 16.96 -24.76
CA ALA A 385 -24.61 15.65 -25.02
C ALA A 385 -25.74 15.76 -26.05
N ALA A 386 -26.63 16.74 -25.91
CA ALA A 386 -27.69 16.99 -26.88
C ALA A 386 -27.13 17.30 -28.28
N GLN A 387 -26.07 18.09 -28.40
CA GLN A 387 -25.45 18.37 -29.69
C GLN A 387 -24.87 17.12 -30.35
N LEU A 388 -24.17 16.27 -29.60
CA LEU A 388 -23.62 15.03 -30.13
C LEU A 388 -24.74 14.07 -30.55
N ILE A 389 -25.76 13.89 -29.70
CA ILE A 389 -26.90 13.02 -30.01
C ILE A 389 -27.66 13.54 -31.24
N LEU A 390 -27.94 14.84 -31.35
CA LEU A 390 -28.63 15.40 -32.51
C LEU A 390 -27.83 15.24 -33.81
N ARG A 391 -26.50 15.39 -33.76
CA ARG A 391 -25.64 15.20 -34.93
C ARG A 391 -25.55 13.73 -35.37
N MET A 392 -25.54 12.81 -34.41
CA MET A 392 -25.33 11.39 -34.67
C MET A 392 -26.63 10.62 -34.90
N CYS A 393 -27.64 10.82 -34.06
CA CYS A 393 -28.88 10.03 -34.02
C CYS A 393 -30.11 10.84 -34.48
N GLY A 394 -29.96 12.13 -34.78
CA GLY A 394 -31.07 13.02 -35.12
C GLY A 394 -31.99 13.34 -33.94
N GLY A 395 -33.26 13.59 -34.22
CA GLY A 395 -34.28 13.93 -33.23
C GLY A 395 -34.44 15.44 -32.97
N THR A 396 -35.13 15.80 -31.90
CA THR A 396 -35.36 17.20 -31.50
C THR A 396 -35.26 17.36 -29.98
N ALA A 397 -34.41 18.29 -29.54
CA ALA A 397 -34.18 18.59 -28.12
C ALA A 397 -35.22 19.55 -27.52
N SER A 398 -35.58 19.31 -26.27
CA SER A 398 -36.35 20.21 -25.41
C SER A 398 -35.49 21.34 -24.85
N LYS A 399 -36.12 22.29 -24.15
CA LYS A 399 -35.43 23.14 -23.18
C LYS A 399 -34.91 22.30 -22.02
N ILE A 400 -33.86 22.78 -21.37
CA ILE A 400 -33.35 22.17 -20.13
C ILE A 400 -34.37 22.40 -19.02
N GLU A 401 -34.73 21.33 -18.31
CA GLU A 401 -35.44 21.39 -17.05
C GLU A 401 -34.40 21.35 -15.92
N MET A 402 -34.50 22.28 -14.97
CA MET A 402 -33.57 22.36 -13.83
C MET A 402 -34.34 22.32 -12.51
N ALA A 403 -33.87 21.51 -11.58
CA ALA A 403 -34.26 21.55 -10.18
C ALA A 403 -33.08 21.97 -9.30
N GLY A 404 -33.33 22.90 -8.37
CA GLY A 404 -32.28 23.49 -7.54
C GLY A 404 -31.37 24.44 -8.32
N ALA A 405 -30.18 24.69 -7.77
CA ALA A 405 -29.19 25.57 -8.37
C ALA A 405 -27.78 25.09 -8.03
N PRO A 406 -26.83 25.11 -9.00
CA PRO A 406 -25.45 24.80 -8.72
C PRO A 406 -24.92 25.59 -7.51
N PRO A 407 -24.10 24.97 -6.63
CA PRO A 407 -23.45 25.70 -5.55
C PRO A 407 -22.72 26.95 -6.05
N GLU A 408 -22.94 28.07 -5.37
CA GLU A 408 -22.26 29.33 -5.69
C GLU A 408 -20.75 29.22 -5.42
N LEU A 409 -19.93 29.62 -6.41
CA LEU A 409 -18.47 29.67 -6.28
C LEU A 409 -18.06 30.87 -5.41
N LYS A 410 -18.02 30.67 -4.09
CA LYS A 410 -17.74 31.73 -3.11
C LYS A 410 -16.27 31.91 -2.78
N THR A 411 -15.41 30.97 -3.17
CA THR A 411 -14.00 30.98 -2.76
C THR A 411 -13.24 32.12 -3.42
N VAL A 412 -12.91 33.13 -2.61
CA VAL A 412 -12.08 34.27 -2.98
C VAL A 412 -10.92 34.37 -2.01
N ILE A 413 -9.71 34.15 -2.51
CA ILE A 413 -8.49 34.15 -1.71
C ILE A 413 -7.85 35.53 -1.78
N LYS A 414 -7.56 36.12 -0.62
CA LYS A 414 -6.69 37.31 -0.54
C LYS A 414 -5.26 36.83 -0.72
N PHE A 415 -4.61 37.26 -1.80
CA PHE A 415 -3.30 36.77 -2.19
C PHE A 415 -2.31 37.92 -2.34
N ASP A 416 -1.16 37.80 -1.69
CA ASP A 416 -0.01 38.67 -1.88
C ASP A 416 1.01 37.93 -2.74
N THR A 417 1.41 38.50 -3.88
CA THR A 417 2.36 37.83 -4.77
C THR A 417 3.74 37.59 -4.15
N ASP A 418 4.09 38.32 -3.09
CA ASP A 418 5.33 38.08 -2.33
C ASP A 418 5.31 36.76 -1.55
N GLU A 419 4.14 36.15 -1.36
CA GLU A 419 3.99 34.85 -0.72
C GLU A 419 4.74 33.74 -1.48
N VAL A 420 4.81 33.85 -2.81
CA VAL A 420 5.60 32.92 -3.65
C VAL A 420 7.05 32.94 -3.20
N LYS A 421 7.65 34.13 -3.08
CA LYS A 421 9.04 34.27 -2.62
C LYS A 421 9.19 33.82 -1.17
N ARG A 422 8.23 34.14 -0.31
CA ARG A 422 8.28 33.77 1.12
C ARG A 422 8.31 32.25 1.32
N LEU A 423 7.48 31.52 0.59
CA LEU A 423 7.34 30.06 0.73
C LEU A 423 8.39 29.28 -0.06
N THR A 424 8.82 29.78 -1.22
CA THR A 424 9.71 29.02 -2.14
C THR A 424 11.10 29.59 -2.30
N GLY A 425 11.34 30.83 -1.88
CA GLY A 425 12.59 31.53 -2.15
C GLY A 425 12.76 32.03 -3.60
N VAL A 426 11.85 31.65 -4.53
CA VAL A 426 11.92 32.07 -5.94
C VAL A 426 11.27 33.43 -6.14
N LYS A 427 11.95 34.33 -6.86
CA LYS A 427 11.44 35.67 -7.17
C LYS A 427 10.84 35.71 -8.57
N PHE A 428 9.52 35.90 -8.65
CA PHE A 428 8.81 36.21 -9.90
C PHE A 428 8.27 37.63 -9.88
N LYS A 429 8.01 38.21 -11.06
CA LYS A 429 7.27 39.47 -11.14
C LYS A 429 5.80 39.20 -10.83
N SER A 430 5.15 40.12 -10.13
CA SER A 430 3.70 40.05 -9.86
C SER A 430 2.87 39.85 -11.14
N SER A 431 3.29 40.45 -12.27
CA SER A 431 2.64 40.26 -13.57
C SER A 431 2.73 38.83 -14.11
N GLU A 432 3.86 38.14 -13.89
CA GLU A 432 4.07 36.75 -14.31
C GLU A 432 3.17 35.82 -13.50
N ILE A 433 3.18 35.98 -12.17
CA ILE A 433 2.33 35.23 -11.24
C ILE A 433 0.85 35.36 -11.62
N LYS A 434 0.36 36.60 -11.79
CA LYS A 434 -1.03 36.85 -12.19
C LYS A 434 -1.34 36.32 -13.59
N GLY A 435 -0.37 36.35 -14.51
CA GLY A 435 -0.49 35.79 -15.85
C GLY A 435 -0.69 34.28 -15.81
N THR A 436 0.12 33.56 -15.03
CA THR A 436 0.02 32.12 -14.81
C THR A 436 -1.34 31.73 -14.24
N LEU A 437 -1.77 32.37 -13.16
CA LEU A 437 -3.08 32.12 -12.55
C LEU A 437 -4.25 32.41 -13.51
N LYS A 438 -4.18 33.48 -14.31
CA LYS A 438 -5.20 33.75 -15.34
C LYS A 438 -5.28 32.67 -16.41
N LYS A 439 -4.13 32.15 -16.87
CA LYS A 439 -4.10 31.07 -17.88
C LYS A 439 -4.72 29.77 -17.35
N LEU A 440 -4.54 29.48 -16.07
CA LEU A 440 -5.21 28.37 -15.36
C LEU A 440 -6.72 28.60 -15.17
N GLY A 441 -7.21 29.81 -15.39
CA GLY A 441 -8.63 30.17 -15.30
C GLY A 441 -9.03 30.85 -13.99
N PHE A 442 -8.08 31.21 -13.13
CA PHE A 442 -8.38 32.00 -11.93
C PHE A 442 -8.75 33.44 -12.29
N GLY A 443 -9.82 33.95 -11.66
CA GLY A 443 -10.19 35.34 -11.78
C GLY A 443 -9.31 36.21 -10.88
N ILE A 444 -8.71 37.28 -11.43
CA ILE A 444 -7.87 38.20 -10.65
C ILE A 444 -8.55 39.57 -10.56
N ASP A 445 -8.80 40.03 -9.35
CA ASP A 445 -9.33 41.35 -9.04
C ASP A 445 -8.33 42.18 -8.22
N GLY A 446 -8.10 43.43 -8.63
CA GLY A 446 -7.12 44.36 -8.05
C GLY A 446 -5.90 44.68 -8.92
N LYS A 447 -5.15 45.71 -8.51
CA LYS A 447 -3.87 46.15 -9.11
C LYS A 447 -2.75 46.02 -8.07
N GLY A 448 -1.50 45.90 -8.54
CA GLY A 448 -0.34 45.72 -7.65
C GLY A 448 -0.12 44.26 -7.21
N GLU A 449 0.51 44.07 -6.05
CA GLU A 449 0.95 42.78 -5.49
C GLU A 449 -0.13 42.07 -4.66
N LYS A 450 -1.00 42.84 -4.00
CA LYS A 450 -2.12 42.33 -3.21
C LYS A 450 -3.38 42.29 -4.06
N VAL A 451 -3.87 41.10 -4.35
CA VAL A 451 -5.04 40.85 -5.21
C VAL A 451 -6.03 39.92 -4.55
N LYS A 452 -7.26 39.91 -5.07
CA LYS A 452 -8.27 38.89 -4.77
C LYS A 452 -8.31 37.90 -5.92
N VAL A 453 -8.16 36.61 -5.59
CA VAL A 453 -8.16 35.52 -6.56
C VAL A 453 -9.45 34.74 -6.42
N LYS A 454 -10.27 34.74 -7.46
CA LYS A 454 -11.50 33.95 -7.56
C LYS A 454 -11.15 32.56 -8.10
N VAL A 455 -11.49 31.52 -7.34
CA VAL A 455 -11.20 30.13 -7.70
C VAL A 455 -12.25 29.63 -8.72
N PRO A 456 -11.83 29.00 -9.83
CA PRO A 456 -12.77 28.44 -10.79
C PRO A 456 -13.44 27.17 -10.24
N GLY A 457 -14.65 26.85 -10.71
CA GLY A 457 -15.46 25.77 -10.15
C GLY A 457 -14.87 24.36 -10.28
N TRP A 458 -14.00 24.15 -11.28
CA TRP A 458 -13.28 22.88 -11.45
C TRP A 458 -12.09 22.67 -10.50
N ARG A 459 -11.75 23.65 -9.63
CA ARG A 459 -10.62 23.56 -8.69
C ARG A 459 -11.07 23.51 -7.23
N PRO A 460 -11.66 22.39 -6.77
CA PRO A 460 -12.12 22.25 -5.39
C PRO A 460 -10.96 22.15 -4.37
N ASP A 461 -9.74 21.92 -4.84
CA ASP A 461 -8.51 21.79 -4.05
C ASP A 461 -7.96 23.14 -3.55
N VAL A 462 -8.33 24.25 -4.18
CA VAL A 462 -7.74 25.57 -3.91
C VAL A 462 -8.61 26.38 -2.94
N SER A 463 -8.09 26.62 -1.74
CA SER A 463 -8.81 27.28 -0.65
C SER A 463 -7.99 28.36 0.09
N GLN A 464 -6.67 28.35 -0.04
CA GLN A 464 -5.76 29.22 0.71
C GLN A 464 -4.59 29.77 -0.14
N PRO A 465 -3.86 30.80 0.33
CA PRO A 465 -2.75 31.40 -0.42
C PRO A 465 -1.65 30.42 -0.82
N ALA A 466 -1.35 29.42 0.01
CA ALA A 466 -0.31 28.43 -0.28
C ALA A 466 -0.62 27.59 -1.53
N ASP A 467 -1.89 27.26 -1.77
CA ASP A 467 -2.32 26.51 -2.95
C ASP A 467 -2.10 27.34 -4.23
N LEU A 468 -2.27 28.67 -4.16
CA LEU A 468 -1.95 29.55 -5.27
C LEU A 468 -0.43 29.66 -5.52
N VAL A 469 0.38 29.55 -4.47
CA VAL A 469 1.84 29.46 -4.61
C VAL A 469 2.23 28.14 -5.29
N GLU A 470 1.61 27.03 -4.89
CA GLU A 470 1.78 25.72 -5.54
C GLU A 470 1.48 25.82 -7.04
N GLU A 471 0.34 26.40 -7.43
CA GLU A 471 -0.04 26.54 -8.84
C GLU A 471 0.99 27.32 -9.67
N VAL A 472 1.56 28.38 -9.09
CA VAL A 472 2.59 29.17 -9.75
C VAL A 472 3.87 28.35 -9.92
N ILE A 473 4.29 27.66 -8.86
CA ILE A 473 5.59 26.97 -8.81
C ILE A 473 5.57 25.68 -9.61
N ARG A 474 4.46 24.93 -9.57
CA ARG A 474 4.22 23.74 -10.38
C ARG A 474 4.36 24.03 -11.88
N LEU A 475 3.79 25.14 -12.35
CA LEU A 475 3.93 25.55 -13.75
C LEU A 475 5.29 26.17 -14.08
N ALA A 476 5.90 26.87 -13.12
CA ALA A 476 7.22 27.46 -13.32
C ALA A 476 8.34 26.42 -13.34
N GLY A 477 8.17 25.31 -12.61
CA GLY A 477 9.15 24.24 -12.39
C GLY A 477 9.64 24.23 -10.94
N VAL A 478 9.42 23.11 -10.24
CA VAL A 478 9.89 22.87 -8.87
C VAL A 478 11.42 22.85 -8.80
N ASP A 479 12.08 22.46 -9.89
CA ASP A 479 13.53 22.50 -10.10
C ASP A 479 14.16 23.89 -9.92
N LYS A 480 13.36 24.96 -10.04
CA LYS A 480 13.80 26.35 -9.80
C LYS A 480 13.85 26.73 -8.33
N VAL A 481 13.27 25.92 -7.44
CA VAL A 481 13.28 26.18 -5.99
C VAL A 481 14.68 25.93 -5.44
N PRO A 482 15.36 26.95 -4.87
CA PRO A 482 16.72 26.79 -4.39
C PRO A 482 16.76 25.86 -3.16
N ALA A 483 17.69 24.91 -3.16
CA ALA A 483 17.98 24.07 -1.99
C ALA A 483 18.75 24.88 -0.94
N VAL A 484 18.01 25.50 0.00
CA VAL A 484 18.59 26.30 1.09
C VAL A 484 18.51 25.51 2.40
N PRO A 485 19.64 25.15 3.04
CA PRO A 485 19.63 24.53 4.35
C PRO A 485 18.93 25.42 5.39
N MET A 486 18.10 24.83 6.25
CA MET A 486 17.54 25.56 7.39
C MET A 486 18.67 26.08 8.29
N THR A 487 18.61 27.36 8.65
CA THR A 487 19.57 27.95 9.58
C THR A 487 19.40 27.33 10.96
N ARG A 488 20.52 26.95 11.60
CA ARG A 488 20.50 26.52 13.00
C ARG A 488 20.78 27.74 13.86
N ASP A 489 19.75 28.28 14.50
CA ASP A 489 19.94 29.38 15.43
C ASP A 489 20.86 28.97 16.59
N SER A 490 21.66 29.91 17.08
CA SER A 490 22.48 29.72 18.28
C SER A 490 21.56 29.39 19.47
N GLY A 491 21.78 28.24 20.12
CA GLY A 491 20.99 27.78 21.27
C GLY A 491 20.07 26.58 21.01
N VAL A 492 19.94 26.11 19.76
CA VAL A 492 19.26 24.85 19.47
C VAL A 492 20.04 23.71 20.12
N ALA A 493 19.42 23.05 21.11
CA ALA A 493 20.03 21.92 21.81
C ALA A 493 20.49 20.86 20.81
N ARG A 494 21.71 20.34 21.00
CA ARG A 494 22.20 19.20 20.20
C ARG A 494 21.19 18.06 20.32
N ALA A 495 20.98 17.30 19.25
CA ALA A 495 20.14 16.11 19.30
C ALA A 495 20.69 15.16 20.37
N VAL A 496 19.99 15.04 21.51
CA VAL A 496 20.31 14.08 22.56
C VAL A 496 19.32 12.94 22.46
N LEU A 497 19.83 11.73 22.25
CA LEU A 497 19.01 10.53 22.28
C LEU A 497 18.32 10.39 23.63
N THR A 498 17.04 9.99 23.63
CA THR A 498 16.34 9.62 24.86
C THR A 498 17.00 8.37 25.47
N GLU A 499 16.83 8.14 26.78
CA GLU A 499 17.39 6.95 27.41
C GLU A 499 16.84 5.66 26.78
N GLY A 500 15.55 5.61 26.44
CA GLY A 500 14.94 4.47 25.73
C GLY A 500 15.65 4.18 24.40
N GLN A 501 15.89 5.21 23.58
CA GLN A 501 16.63 5.06 22.31
C GLN A 501 18.08 4.57 22.53
N LYS A 502 18.74 5.00 23.61
CA LYS A 502 20.08 4.50 23.97
C LYS A 502 20.05 3.05 24.43
N ARG A 503 19.00 2.63 25.14
CA ARG A 503 18.85 1.24 25.59
C ARG A 503 18.67 0.32 24.41
N VAL A 504 17.75 0.63 23.49
CA VAL A 504 17.55 -0.13 22.25
C VAL A 504 18.86 -0.33 21.48
N ARG A 505 19.61 0.75 21.24
CA ARG A 505 20.91 0.67 20.54
C ARG A 505 21.93 -0.19 21.29
N ARG A 506 22.01 -0.06 22.62
CA ARG A 506 22.92 -0.85 23.44
C ARG A 506 22.54 -2.33 23.46
N SER A 507 21.25 -2.65 23.60
CA SER A 507 20.73 -4.02 23.53
C SER A 507 21.04 -4.68 22.19
N ARG A 508 20.84 -3.98 21.06
CA ARG A 508 21.23 -4.53 19.74
C ARG A 508 22.71 -4.83 19.65
N ARG A 509 23.56 -3.89 20.10
CA ARG A 509 25.01 -4.05 20.02
C ARG A 509 25.53 -5.18 20.89
N ILE A 510 25.02 -5.31 22.12
CA ILE A 510 25.46 -6.39 23.01
C ILE A 510 24.99 -7.75 22.47
N LEU A 511 23.75 -7.87 21.97
CA LEU A 511 23.26 -9.13 21.42
C LEU A 511 24.00 -9.57 20.16
N ALA A 512 24.34 -8.64 19.27
CA ALA A 512 25.23 -8.93 18.15
C ALA A 512 26.62 -9.42 18.63
N SER A 513 27.20 -8.79 19.67
CA SER A 513 28.47 -9.26 20.24
C SER A 513 28.37 -10.60 20.98
N ARG A 514 27.15 -11.03 21.31
CA ARG A 514 26.84 -12.34 21.90
C ARG A 514 26.60 -13.41 20.82
N GLY A 515 26.89 -13.11 19.55
CA GLY A 515 26.80 -14.07 18.45
C GLY A 515 25.37 -14.25 17.90
N PHE A 516 24.43 -13.38 18.25
CA PHE A 516 23.10 -13.42 17.66
C PHE A 516 23.03 -12.61 16.35
N VAL A 517 22.15 -13.05 15.46
CA VAL A 517 21.75 -12.34 14.25
C VAL A 517 20.42 -11.61 14.49
N GLU A 518 20.34 -10.34 14.12
CA GLU A 518 19.11 -9.56 14.30
C GLU A 518 18.03 -10.03 13.33
N ALA A 519 16.85 -10.34 13.85
CA ALA A 519 15.65 -10.64 13.10
C ALA A 519 14.62 -9.52 13.32
N ILE A 520 13.82 -9.25 12.29
CA ILE A 520 12.65 -8.37 12.36
C ILE A 520 11.44 -9.24 12.01
N THR A 521 10.61 -9.53 13.00
CA THR A 521 9.42 -10.36 12.83
C THR A 521 8.17 -9.49 12.76
N TRP A 522 7.09 -10.02 12.18
CA TRP A 522 5.82 -9.30 12.12
C TRP A 522 5.31 -9.00 13.54
N SER A 523 4.73 -7.81 13.72
CA SER A 523 4.14 -7.40 15.01
C SER A 523 2.84 -8.14 15.34
N PHE A 524 2.27 -8.84 14.36
CA PHE A 524 1.10 -9.70 14.50
C PHE A 524 1.49 -11.13 14.12
N VAL A 525 0.86 -12.10 14.79
CA VAL A 525 1.12 -13.54 14.71
C VAL A 525 -0.22 -14.30 14.71
N PRO A 526 -0.23 -15.61 14.40
CA PRO A 526 -1.46 -16.39 14.53
C PRO A 526 -1.99 -16.38 15.96
N ARG A 527 -3.31 -16.18 16.13
CA ARG A 527 -3.97 -16.16 17.44
C ARG A 527 -3.63 -17.39 18.29
N ALA A 528 -3.56 -18.57 17.66
CA ALA A 528 -3.18 -19.81 18.31
C ALA A 528 -1.75 -19.79 18.88
N ILE A 529 -0.82 -19.08 18.21
CA ILE A 529 0.53 -18.86 18.73
C ILE A 529 0.53 -17.77 19.79
N ALA A 530 -0.15 -16.63 19.58
CA ALA A 530 -0.24 -15.55 20.57
C ALA A 530 -0.75 -16.07 21.93
N THR A 531 -1.78 -16.92 21.92
CA THR A 531 -2.34 -17.54 23.14
C THR A 531 -1.30 -18.29 23.96
N ARG A 532 -0.35 -18.95 23.29
CA ARG A 532 0.73 -19.72 23.94
C ARG A 532 1.79 -18.84 24.61
N PHE A 533 1.83 -17.55 24.27
CA PHE A 533 2.72 -16.54 24.85
C PHE A 533 1.96 -15.49 25.68
N GLY A 534 0.79 -15.84 26.23
CA GLY A 534 0.01 -14.97 27.12
C GLY A 534 -0.85 -13.92 26.42
N GLY A 535 -1.01 -14.01 25.09
CA GLY A 535 -1.83 -13.13 24.26
C GLY A 535 -3.15 -13.78 23.82
N GLY A 536 -3.64 -13.38 22.65
CA GLY A 536 -4.85 -13.95 22.02
C GLY A 536 -6.17 -13.43 22.58
N GLN A 537 -6.13 -12.33 23.35
CA GLN A 537 -7.31 -11.60 23.80
C GLN A 537 -7.95 -10.85 22.62
N ASP A 538 -9.27 -10.72 22.61
CA ASP A 538 -9.98 -10.03 21.52
C ASP A 538 -9.54 -8.56 21.35
N ALA A 539 -9.09 -7.92 22.42
CA ALA A 539 -8.55 -6.56 22.38
C ALA A 539 -7.30 -6.41 21.49
N LEU A 540 -6.57 -7.50 21.24
CA LEU A 540 -5.36 -7.53 20.42
C LEU A 540 -5.60 -8.10 19.02
N GLU A 541 -6.85 -8.40 18.63
CA GLU A 541 -7.18 -8.85 17.29
C GLU A 541 -7.35 -7.67 16.33
N LEU A 542 -6.75 -7.78 15.15
CA LEU A 542 -6.94 -6.84 14.06
C LEU A 542 -8.36 -6.99 13.49
N THR A 543 -9.06 -5.87 13.29
CA THR A 543 -10.41 -5.88 12.69
C THR A 543 -10.37 -6.24 11.20
N ASN A 544 -9.30 -5.86 10.50
CA ASN A 544 -9.12 -6.04 9.06
C ASN A 544 -7.71 -6.60 8.75
N PRO A 545 -7.39 -7.83 9.20
CA PRO A 545 -6.08 -8.40 8.98
C PRO A 545 -5.87 -8.71 7.49
N MET A 546 -4.63 -8.62 7.02
CA MET A 546 -4.28 -9.01 5.63
C MET A 546 -4.52 -10.51 5.36
N SER A 547 -4.45 -11.33 6.41
CA SER A 547 -4.70 -12.77 6.38
C SER A 547 -5.32 -13.19 7.71
N THR A 548 -6.28 -14.12 7.67
CA THR A 548 -6.89 -14.70 8.87
C THR A 548 -5.89 -15.44 9.76
N GLU A 549 -4.75 -15.86 9.22
CA GLU A 549 -3.68 -16.52 9.98
C GLU A 549 -2.81 -15.54 10.75
N MET A 550 -2.85 -14.24 10.44
CA MET A 550 -1.96 -13.21 10.97
C MET A 550 -2.80 -12.08 11.60
N SER A 551 -3.63 -12.45 12.57
CA SER A 551 -4.70 -11.59 13.11
C SER A 551 -4.44 -11.01 14.50
N SER A 552 -3.56 -11.59 15.31
CA SER A 552 -3.34 -11.17 16.70
C SER A 552 -2.05 -10.39 16.86
N MET A 553 -2.05 -9.25 17.55
CA MET A 553 -0.82 -8.58 17.96
C MET A 553 0.01 -9.46 18.89
N ARG A 554 1.34 -9.40 18.77
CA ARG A 554 2.27 -10.27 19.51
C ARG A 554 2.41 -9.86 20.99
N PRO A 555 2.17 -10.77 21.94
CA PRO A 555 2.37 -10.48 23.36
C PRO A 555 3.84 -10.51 23.79
N SER A 556 4.68 -11.20 23.00
CA SER A 556 6.11 -11.41 23.22
C SER A 556 6.83 -11.46 21.87
N LEU A 557 8.09 -11.03 21.85
CA LEU A 557 8.96 -11.17 20.67
C LEU A 557 9.35 -12.63 20.41
N LEU A 558 9.32 -13.47 21.47
CA LEU A 558 9.72 -14.88 21.40
C LEU A 558 8.85 -15.69 20.45
N ALA A 559 7.56 -15.34 20.32
CA ALA A 559 6.64 -15.99 19.38
C ALA A 559 7.14 -15.87 17.93
N GLY A 560 7.44 -14.65 17.50
CA GLY A 560 7.96 -14.38 16.16
C GLY A 560 9.35 -14.98 15.94
N LEU A 561 10.22 -14.88 16.95
CA LEU A 561 11.58 -15.42 16.88
C LEU A 561 11.61 -16.94 16.75
N LEU A 562 10.77 -17.68 17.47
CA LEU A 562 10.66 -19.12 17.36
C LEU A 562 10.08 -19.56 16.01
N MET A 563 9.06 -18.87 15.50
CA MET A 563 8.56 -19.09 14.13
C MET A 563 9.64 -18.81 13.07
N ALA A 564 10.50 -17.81 13.29
CA ALA A 564 11.64 -17.56 12.43
C ALA A 564 12.71 -18.65 12.53
N ALA A 565 13.00 -19.14 13.74
CA ALA A 565 13.92 -20.27 13.95
C ALA A 565 13.42 -21.54 13.25
N GLN A 566 12.12 -21.86 13.36
CA GLN A 566 11.53 -23.00 12.64
C GLN A 566 11.69 -22.86 11.12
N ARG A 567 11.38 -21.68 10.56
CA ARG A 567 11.57 -21.45 9.11
C ARG A 567 13.01 -21.65 8.65
N ASN A 568 14.00 -21.39 9.52
CA ASN A 568 15.41 -21.68 9.23
C ASN A 568 15.71 -23.17 9.35
N HIS A 569 15.17 -23.83 10.37
CA HIS A 569 15.26 -25.29 10.53
C HIS A 569 14.72 -26.03 9.29
N ASP A 570 13.55 -25.65 8.77
CA ASP A 570 12.95 -26.22 7.55
C ASP A 570 13.84 -26.06 6.30
N ARG A 571 14.80 -25.13 6.34
CA ARG A 571 15.78 -24.87 5.28
C ARG A 571 17.14 -25.50 5.54
N GLY A 572 17.26 -26.35 6.58
CA GLY A 572 18.49 -27.05 6.95
C GLY A 572 19.39 -26.30 7.94
N PHE A 573 18.92 -25.21 8.54
CA PHE A 573 19.68 -24.42 9.52
C PHE A 573 19.12 -24.63 10.93
N ALA A 574 19.40 -25.80 11.53
CA ALA A 574 18.90 -26.16 12.86
C ALA A 574 19.55 -25.35 14.00
N ASP A 575 20.81 -24.92 13.82
CA ASP A 575 21.56 -24.15 14.80
C ASP A 575 21.39 -22.63 14.58
N CYS A 576 20.33 -22.05 15.15
CA CYS A 576 20.05 -20.61 15.02
C CYS A 576 20.24 -19.85 16.34
N ALA A 577 20.87 -18.68 16.28
CA ALA A 577 20.88 -17.66 17.34
C ALA A 577 20.27 -16.36 16.79
N LEU A 578 18.97 -16.15 17.02
CA LEU A 578 18.23 -14.99 16.53
C LEU A 578 17.85 -14.05 17.67
N PHE A 579 17.90 -12.74 17.45
CA PHE A 579 17.43 -11.75 18.42
C PHE A 579 16.58 -10.67 17.78
N GLU A 580 15.69 -10.06 18.55
CA GLU A 580 14.93 -8.88 18.14
C GLU A 580 14.90 -7.86 19.28
N VAL A 581 14.98 -6.57 18.93
CA VAL A 581 14.69 -5.48 19.86
C VAL A 581 13.57 -4.63 19.26
N GLY A 582 12.38 -4.73 19.85
CA GLY A 582 11.16 -4.21 19.24
C GLY A 582 10.01 -4.10 20.23
N GLN A 583 8.83 -3.74 19.70
CA GLN A 583 7.61 -3.58 20.47
C GLN A 583 6.87 -4.90 20.65
N ALA A 584 6.30 -5.10 21.83
CA ALA A 584 5.33 -6.14 22.16
C ALA A 584 4.15 -5.52 22.93
N TYR A 585 3.05 -6.26 23.04
CA TYR A 585 1.75 -5.71 23.44
C TYR A 585 1.10 -6.54 24.56
N ARG A 586 0.86 -5.93 25.71
CA ARG A 586 0.10 -6.57 26.82
C ARG A 586 -1.40 -6.39 26.68
N GLY A 587 -1.82 -5.39 25.90
CA GLY A 587 -3.20 -5.02 25.65
C GLY A 587 -3.27 -3.88 24.61
N ALA A 588 -4.47 -3.34 24.40
CA ALA A 588 -4.77 -2.41 23.32
C ALA A 588 -4.42 -0.95 23.65
N GLU A 589 -4.23 -0.62 24.93
CA GLU A 589 -4.00 0.74 25.37
C GLU A 589 -2.53 1.17 25.18
N PRO A 590 -2.24 2.48 24.96
CA PRO A 590 -0.88 2.96 24.70
C PRO A 590 0.16 2.63 25.77
N ASP A 591 -0.23 2.51 27.04
CA ASP A 591 0.65 2.16 28.17
C ASP A 591 0.86 0.65 28.34
N GLU A 592 0.13 -0.16 27.58
CA GLU A 592 0.28 -1.61 27.53
C GLU A 592 1.25 -2.06 26.43
N GLN A 593 1.75 -1.12 25.63
CA GLN A 593 2.85 -1.33 24.70
C GLN A 593 4.20 -1.17 25.41
N PHE A 594 5.12 -2.11 25.18
CA PHE A 594 6.45 -2.07 25.78
C PHE A 594 7.55 -2.44 24.78
N ILE A 595 8.76 -1.96 25.03
CA ILE A 595 9.95 -2.33 24.25
C ILE A 595 10.68 -3.46 24.95
N ALA A 596 10.88 -4.56 24.23
CA ALA A 596 11.64 -5.71 24.70
C ALA A 596 12.91 -5.93 23.88
N ALA A 597 13.89 -6.59 24.50
CA ALA A 597 15.02 -7.22 23.82
C ALA A 597 14.97 -8.72 24.10
N ALA A 598 14.76 -9.52 23.06
CA ALA A 598 14.59 -10.96 23.17
C ALA A 598 15.58 -11.71 22.27
N GLY A 599 15.92 -12.93 22.67
CA GLY A 599 16.79 -13.81 21.90
C GLY A 599 16.39 -15.27 22.03
N VAL A 600 16.56 -16.03 20.95
CA VAL A 600 16.30 -17.46 20.84
C VAL A 600 17.56 -18.14 20.31
N ARG A 601 17.99 -19.20 20.99
CA ARG A 601 19.04 -20.12 20.57
C ARG A 601 18.45 -21.52 20.39
N THR A 602 18.91 -22.22 19.36
CA THR A 602 18.46 -23.57 18.98
C THR A 602 19.64 -24.47 18.66
N GLY A 603 19.48 -25.77 18.85
CA GLY A 603 20.54 -26.76 18.63
C GLY A 603 21.75 -26.45 19.50
N SER A 604 22.92 -26.40 18.88
CA SER A 604 24.23 -26.13 19.47
C SER A 604 24.68 -24.67 19.34
N ALA A 605 23.78 -23.75 18.97
CA ALA A 605 24.10 -22.34 18.69
C ALA A 605 24.47 -21.53 19.96
N ARG A 606 25.67 -21.75 20.51
CA ARG A 606 26.25 -21.01 21.64
C ARG A 606 27.12 -19.84 21.16
N LEU A 607 27.73 -19.11 22.10
CA LEU A 607 28.57 -17.95 21.80
C LEU A 607 29.83 -18.34 21.00
N GLU A 608 30.38 -19.50 21.34
CA GLU A 608 31.61 -20.06 20.78
C GLU A 608 31.44 -20.50 19.31
N GLY A 609 30.19 -20.60 18.84
CA GLY A 609 29.82 -21.07 17.51
C GLY A 609 29.13 -22.45 17.58
N PRO A 610 28.29 -22.79 16.58
CA PRO A 610 27.55 -24.04 16.58
C PRO A 610 28.37 -25.25 16.10
N GLY A 611 27.90 -26.43 16.49
CA GLY A 611 28.26 -27.71 15.90
C GLY A 611 29.70 -28.14 16.15
N ARG A 612 30.31 -28.74 15.12
CA ARG A 612 31.68 -29.24 15.19
C ARG A 612 32.67 -28.13 14.85
N HIS A 613 33.63 -27.92 15.75
CA HIS A 613 34.77 -27.05 15.52
C HIS A 613 36.06 -27.86 15.67
N TRP A 614 37.16 -27.41 15.05
CA TRP A 614 38.44 -28.13 15.08
C TRP A 614 39.02 -28.26 16.50
N SER A 615 38.63 -27.35 17.41
CA SER A 615 39.03 -27.34 18.82
C SER A 615 38.08 -28.10 19.75
N GLY A 616 37.01 -28.70 19.24
CA GLY A 616 35.98 -29.38 20.03
C GLY A 616 34.58 -29.28 19.42
N THR A 617 33.66 -30.11 19.90
CA THR A 617 32.24 -29.99 19.55
C THR A 617 31.55 -29.09 20.58
N THR A 618 30.73 -28.15 20.10
CA THR A 618 29.94 -27.29 20.97
C THR A 618 28.75 -28.06 21.54
N ASP A 619 28.52 -27.93 22.84
CA ASP A 619 27.35 -28.51 23.50
C ASP A 619 26.04 -27.83 23.05
N ASP A 620 24.95 -28.59 23.13
CA ASP A 620 23.60 -28.08 22.91
C ASP A 620 23.27 -26.89 23.81
N VAL A 621 22.43 -25.97 23.34
CA VAL A 621 21.99 -24.81 24.12
C VAL A 621 21.31 -25.24 25.42
N ASP A 622 21.68 -24.60 26.51
CA ASP A 622 21.11 -24.83 27.83
C ASP A 622 20.59 -23.53 28.50
N LEU A 623 20.08 -23.68 29.71
CA LEU A 623 19.61 -22.59 30.56
C LEU A 623 20.69 -21.52 30.81
N PHE A 624 21.95 -21.95 31.00
CA PHE A 624 23.03 -21.06 31.41
C PHE A 624 23.55 -20.21 30.25
N ALA A 625 23.51 -20.73 29.02
CA ALA A 625 23.80 -19.96 27.81
C ALA A 625 22.88 -18.74 27.69
N VAL A 626 21.56 -18.94 27.77
CA VAL A 626 20.59 -17.83 27.66
C VAL A 626 20.52 -16.95 28.90
N LYS A 627 20.85 -17.50 30.09
CA LYS A 627 21.07 -16.70 31.29
C LYS A 627 22.20 -15.69 31.09
N ALA A 628 23.33 -16.14 30.53
CA ALA A 628 24.47 -15.26 30.25
C ALA A 628 24.10 -14.15 29.26
N ASP A 629 23.29 -14.45 28.25
CA ASP A 629 22.80 -13.46 27.28
C ASP A 629 21.88 -12.41 27.93
N ALA A 630 20.91 -12.85 28.73
CA ALA A 630 20.00 -11.95 29.45
C ALA A 630 20.75 -11.02 30.43
N LEU A 631 21.72 -11.57 31.18
CA LEU A 631 22.57 -10.79 32.08
C LEU A 631 23.49 -9.83 31.33
N ALA A 632 24.00 -10.21 30.15
CA ALA A 632 24.79 -9.31 29.31
C ALA A 632 23.98 -8.10 28.83
N VAL A 633 22.70 -8.30 28.47
CA VAL A 633 21.79 -7.19 28.16
C VAL A 633 21.65 -6.27 29.37
N LEU A 634 21.32 -6.80 30.55
CA LEU A 634 21.19 -5.98 31.76
C LEU A 634 22.46 -5.19 32.11
N ALA A 635 23.63 -5.82 32.00
CA ALA A 635 24.92 -5.18 32.21
C ALA A 635 25.14 -4.02 31.23
N ALA A 636 24.84 -4.21 29.94
CA ALA A 636 24.95 -3.16 28.92
C ALA A 636 23.99 -1.97 29.18
N LEU A 637 22.86 -2.23 29.86
CA LEU A 637 21.90 -1.20 30.27
C LEU A 637 22.29 -0.49 31.58
N GLY A 638 23.43 -0.87 32.18
CA GLY A 638 23.98 -0.27 33.39
C GLY A 638 23.38 -0.82 34.69
N GLN A 639 22.74 -1.99 34.64
CA GLN A 639 22.38 -2.73 35.84
C GLN A 639 23.54 -3.65 36.25
N ASP A 640 23.70 -3.84 37.55
CA ASP A 640 24.68 -4.75 38.13
C ASP A 640 24.06 -6.15 38.21
N PRO A 641 24.52 -7.14 37.41
CA PRO A 641 23.95 -8.48 37.41
C PRO A 641 23.95 -9.15 38.78
N ALA A 642 24.92 -8.84 39.65
CA ALA A 642 25.02 -9.42 40.99
C ALA A 642 23.88 -8.97 41.92
N LYS A 643 23.23 -7.84 41.62
CA LYS A 643 22.10 -7.29 42.40
C LYS A 643 20.74 -7.73 41.91
N VAL A 644 20.68 -8.44 40.78
CA VAL A 644 19.43 -8.92 40.20
C VAL A 644 18.99 -10.17 40.96
N GLN A 645 17.73 -10.17 41.39
CA GLN A 645 17.11 -11.32 42.03
C GLN A 645 16.62 -12.30 40.97
N VAL A 646 16.85 -13.58 41.19
CA VAL A 646 16.39 -14.67 40.32
C VAL A 646 15.31 -15.44 41.05
N THR A 647 14.10 -15.48 40.49
CA THR A 647 12.96 -16.21 41.03
C THR A 647 12.49 -17.28 40.04
N ARG A 648 11.82 -18.34 40.52
CA ARG A 648 11.43 -19.52 39.70
C ARG A 648 10.01 -19.44 39.13
N ASP A 649 9.41 -18.26 39.14
CA ASP A 649 8.08 -17.94 38.61
C ASP A 649 8.18 -17.39 37.18
N ALA A 650 8.83 -18.14 36.29
CA ALA A 650 8.86 -17.79 34.86
C ALA A 650 7.52 -18.14 34.19
N PRO A 651 7.17 -17.49 33.06
CA PRO A 651 5.97 -17.80 32.31
C PRO A 651 5.93 -19.25 31.78
N ASP A 652 4.73 -19.79 31.60
CA ASP A 652 4.47 -21.19 31.25
C ASP A 652 4.99 -21.61 29.85
N TRP A 653 5.37 -20.66 29.00
CA TRP A 653 6.03 -20.98 27.73
C TRP A 653 7.49 -21.44 27.91
N PHE A 654 8.04 -21.32 29.12
CA PHE A 654 9.30 -21.94 29.51
C PHE A 654 9.09 -23.21 30.33
N HIS A 655 10.10 -24.08 30.34
CA HIS A 655 10.08 -25.28 31.16
C HIS A 655 10.13 -24.93 32.66
N PRO A 656 9.23 -25.43 33.52
CA PRO A 656 9.10 -24.99 34.92
C PRO A 656 10.34 -25.31 35.78
N GLY A 657 11.08 -26.36 35.44
CA GLY A 657 12.34 -26.72 36.12
C GLY A 657 13.60 -26.05 35.55
N GLN A 658 13.50 -25.38 34.39
CA GLN A 658 14.65 -24.86 33.64
C GLN A 658 14.37 -23.44 33.13
N SER A 659 13.90 -22.57 34.03
CA SER A 659 13.58 -21.20 33.72
C SER A 659 13.60 -20.32 34.96
N ALA A 660 13.71 -19.01 34.75
CA ALA A 660 13.66 -18.05 35.84
C ALA A 660 13.23 -16.65 35.37
N THR A 661 12.76 -15.87 36.34
CA THR A 661 12.43 -14.45 36.21
C THR A 661 13.52 -13.61 36.87
N LEU A 662 13.96 -12.56 36.17
CA LEU A 662 14.92 -11.57 36.65
C LEU A 662 14.16 -10.37 37.23
N ARG A 663 14.46 -10.01 38.49
CA ARG A 663 13.74 -8.95 39.22
C ARG A 663 14.68 -7.95 39.90
N LEU A 664 14.18 -6.72 40.08
CA LEU A 664 14.72 -5.74 41.03
C LEU A 664 13.77 -5.57 42.21
N GLY A 665 14.11 -6.21 43.31
CA GLY A 665 13.20 -6.34 44.45
C GLY A 665 11.97 -7.20 44.10
N PRO A 666 10.93 -7.19 44.94
CA PRO A 666 9.80 -8.10 44.77
C PRO A 666 8.87 -7.74 43.60
N LYS A 667 8.79 -6.45 43.23
CA LYS A 667 7.76 -5.95 42.29
C LYS A 667 8.23 -5.78 40.85
N ILE A 668 9.48 -5.35 40.63
CA ILE A 668 9.93 -4.97 39.28
C ILE A 668 10.47 -6.20 38.58
N VAL A 669 9.73 -6.70 37.58
CA VAL A 669 10.19 -7.73 36.66
C VAL A 669 10.98 -7.08 35.55
N LEU A 670 12.24 -7.49 35.39
CA LEU A 670 13.09 -7.02 34.29
C LEU A 670 12.93 -7.89 33.04
N GLY A 671 12.60 -9.18 33.21
CA GLY A 671 12.49 -10.11 32.11
C GLY A 671 12.62 -11.56 32.56
N HIS A 672 12.67 -12.46 31.59
CA HIS A 672 12.63 -13.90 31.80
C HIS A 672 13.67 -14.61 30.92
N PHE A 673 14.13 -15.77 31.34
CA PHE A 673 14.96 -16.64 30.51
C PHE A 673 14.72 -18.12 30.86
N GLY A 674 14.92 -19.00 29.90
CA GLY A 674 14.73 -20.43 30.13
C GLY A 674 14.83 -21.29 28.88
N VAL A 675 14.82 -22.60 29.11
CA VAL A 675 14.54 -23.60 28.06
C VAL A 675 13.05 -23.55 27.75
N PHE A 676 12.67 -23.57 26.48
CA PHE A 676 11.26 -23.52 26.09
C PHE A 676 10.51 -24.78 26.51
N HIS A 677 9.23 -24.63 26.87
CA HIS A 677 8.41 -25.76 27.27
C HIS A 677 8.19 -26.73 26.07
N PRO A 678 8.27 -28.06 26.25
CA PRO A 678 8.11 -29.02 25.15
C PRO A 678 6.80 -28.89 24.37
N GLN A 679 5.72 -28.48 25.04
CA GLN A 679 4.44 -28.22 24.37
C GLN A 679 4.51 -27.02 23.41
N ILE A 680 5.32 -26.00 23.70
CA ILE A 680 5.54 -24.83 22.83
C ILE A 680 6.36 -25.23 21.61
N LEU A 681 7.39 -26.06 21.80
CA LEU A 681 8.22 -26.55 20.70
C LEU A 681 7.41 -27.44 19.76
N LYS A 682 6.66 -28.40 20.30
CA LYS A 682 5.74 -29.24 19.51
C LYS A 682 4.69 -28.41 18.76
N ALA A 683 4.19 -27.37 19.40
CA ALA A 683 3.23 -26.43 18.85
C ALA A 683 3.71 -25.64 17.64
N LEU A 684 5.03 -25.46 17.53
CA LEU A 684 5.72 -24.71 16.47
C LEU A 684 6.55 -25.64 15.56
N ASP A 685 6.42 -26.96 15.74
CA ASP A 685 7.19 -28.00 15.04
C ASP A 685 8.72 -27.91 15.19
N ILE A 686 9.18 -27.31 16.28
CA ILE A 686 10.60 -27.14 16.58
C ILE A 686 11.14 -28.43 17.21
N SER A 687 12.15 -28.99 16.55
CA SER A 687 12.88 -30.17 17.01
C SER A 687 14.18 -29.78 17.70
N GLY A 688 14.58 -30.55 18.70
CA GLY A 688 15.84 -30.36 19.42
C GLY A 688 15.78 -29.30 20.53
N PRO A 689 16.94 -28.99 21.14
CA PRO A 689 17.04 -28.07 22.26
C PRO A 689 16.81 -26.63 21.79
N ALA A 690 16.01 -25.90 22.54
CA ALA A 690 15.72 -24.49 22.28
C ALA A 690 15.57 -23.74 23.60
N ALA A 691 16.25 -22.60 23.70
CA ALA A 691 16.21 -21.74 24.88
C ALA A 691 16.17 -20.27 24.45
N GLY A 692 15.64 -19.42 25.31
CA GLY A 692 15.57 -18.00 25.02
C GLY A 692 15.44 -17.13 26.25
N PHE A 693 15.42 -15.83 26.00
CA PHE A 693 15.18 -14.82 27.02
C PHE A 693 14.42 -13.63 26.42
N GLU A 694 13.72 -12.88 27.26
CA GLU A 694 13.08 -11.62 26.91
C GLU A 694 13.25 -10.62 28.05
N MET A 695 13.85 -9.47 27.74
CA MET A 695 14.08 -8.38 28.68
C MET A 695 13.17 -7.20 28.36
N ASP A 696 12.36 -6.77 29.32
CA ASP A 696 11.59 -5.53 29.25
C ASP A 696 12.52 -4.33 29.47
N LEU A 697 12.77 -3.57 28.40
CA LEU A 697 13.68 -2.43 28.43
C LEU A 697 13.09 -1.22 29.14
N ASP A 698 11.77 -1.14 29.25
CA ASP A 698 11.05 -0.05 29.89
C ASP A 698 10.98 -0.27 31.41
N ALA A 699 10.92 -1.52 31.86
CA ALA A 699 10.99 -1.89 33.27
C ALA A 699 12.36 -1.61 33.92
N VAL A 700 13.44 -1.51 33.13
CA VAL A 700 14.77 -1.18 33.66
C VAL A 700 14.75 0.23 34.29
N PRO A 701 15.13 0.43 35.56
CA PRO A 701 15.12 1.76 36.17
C PRO A 701 16.03 2.75 35.45
N ARG A 702 15.56 3.98 35.25
CA ARG A 702 16.39 5.03 34.65
C ARG A 702 17.59 5.33 35.56
N PRO A 703 18.79 5.58 34.99
CA PRO A 703 19.95 5.92 35.80
C PRO A 703 19.63 7.18 36.62
N ARG A 704 19.93 7.14 37.93
CA ARG A 704 19.87 8.33 38.78
C ARG A 704 20.80 9.40 38.16
N ARG A 705 20.35 10.66 38.19
CA ARG A 705 21.03 11.82 37.58
C ARG A 705 22.55 11.71 37.78
N LYS A 706 23.32 11.77 36.69
CA LYS A 706 24.79 11.59 36.68
C LYS A 706 25.43 12.28 37.89
N ALA A 707 26.04 11.52 38.79
CA ALA A 707 27.08 12.09 39.64
C ALA A 707 28.11 12.75 38.70
N ARG A 708 28.50 13.98 38.99
CA ARG A 708 29.35 14.81 38.10
C ARG A 708 30.74 14.20 37.84
N ALA A 709 31.14 13.16 38.57
CA ALA A 709 32.40 12.44 38.40
C ALA A 709 32.17 10.93 38.55
N ARG A 710 32.99 10.12 37.86
CA ARG A 710 33.18 8.71 38.23
C ARG A 710 33.68 8.68 39.69
N PRO A 711 33.25 7.71 40.52
CA PRO A 711 33.84 7.55 41.85
C PRO A 711 35.36 7.44 41.74
N ALA A 712 36.07 7.93 42.76
CA ALA A 712 37.51 7.79 42.83
C ALA A 712 37.88 6.30 42.67
N LEU A 713 38.97 6.05 41.94
CA LEU A 713 39.49 4.71 41.76
C LEU A 713 39.99 4.21 43.12
N ASP A 714 39.28 3.25 43.70
CA ASP A 714 39.62 2.57 44.96
C ASP A 714 40.35 1.26 44.62
N ILE A 715 41.68 1.27 44.69
CA ILE A 715 42.52 0.10 44.46
C ILE A 715 43.09 -0.33 45.81
N PRO A 716 42.91 -1.59 46.24
CA PRO A 716 43.59 -2.12 47.42
C PRO A 716 45.12 -2.20 47.20
N ASP A 717 45.90 -1.67 48.14
CA ASP A 717 47.38 -1.71 48.08
C ASP A 717 47.97 -3.01 48.66
N LEU A 718 47.14 -3.89 49.21
CA LEU A 718 47.55 -5.13 49.86
C LEU A 718 47.15 -6.38 49.05
N GLN A 719 47.89 -7.46 49.23
CA GLN A 719 47.67 -8.70 48.49
C GLN A 719 46.37 -9.39 48.93
N PRO A 720 45.52 -9.84 47.99
CA PRO A 720 44.35 -10.65 48.33
C PRO A 720 44.76 -12.06 48.79
N VAL A 721 44.00 -12.62 49.71
CA VAL A 721 44.11 -14.01 50.17
C VAL A 721 42.87 -14.77 49.72
N ARG A 722 43.05 -15.99 49.22
CA ARG A 722 41.94 -16.85 48.75
C ARG A 722 41.83 -18.09 49.63
N ARG A 723 40.60 -18.45 49.97
CA ARG A 723 40.28 -19.66 50.72
C ARG A 723 39.12 -20.40 50.08
N ASP A 724 39.32 -21.69 49.87
CA ASP A 724 38.32 -22.56 49.28
C ASP A 724 37.53 -23.29 50.36
N PHE A 725 36.23 -23.37 50.16
CA PHE A 725 35.31 -24.09 51.03
C PHE A 725 34.45 -25.02 50.18
N ALA A 726 34.37 -26.29 50.56
CA ALA A 726 33.45 -27.24 49.97
C ALA A 726 32.34 -27.55 50.98
N PHE A 727 31.09 -27.23 50.64
CA PHE A 727 29.94 -27.48 51.49
C PHE A 727 29.09 -28.62 50.94
N ILE A 728 28.80 -29.62 51.77
CA ILE A 728 27.81 -30.66 51.50
C ILE A 728 26.43 -30.13 51.94
N LEU A 729 25.48 -30.13 51.01
CA LEU A 729 24.17 -29.51 51.14
C LEU A 729 23.08 -30.45 50.59
N GLU A 730 21.85 -30.28 51.05
CA GLU A 730 20.68 -30.85 50.39
C GLU A 730 20.54 -30.30 48.96
N GLN A 731 20.17 -31.15 48.00
CA GLN A 731 20.15 -30.81 46.58
C GLN A 731 19.25 -29.60 46.25
N ALA A 732 18.16 -29.45 47.01
CA ALA A 732 17.20 -28.37 46.83
C ALA A 732 17.72 -26.97 47.23
N VAL A 733 18.78 -26.89 48.05
CA VAL A 733 19.33 -25.62 48.56
C VAL A 733 19.85 -24.76 47.39
N PRO A 734 19.36 -23.53 47.19
CA PRO A 734 19.89 -22.66 46.14
C PRO A 734 21.35 -22.27 46.39
N ALA A 735 22.20 -22.42 45.36
CA ALA A 735 23.63 -22.06 45.46
C ALA A 735 23.85 -20.57 45.79
N ILE A 736 22.92 -19.69 45.40
CA ILE A 736 23.00 -18.27 45.70
C ILE A 736 22.88 -17.98 47.21
N ASP A 737 22.21 -18.83 47.97
CA ASP A 737 22.07 -18.64 49.41
C ASP A 737 23.39 -18.94 50.14
N VAL A 738 24.17 -19.90 49.63
CA VAL A 738 25.54 -20.18 50.08
C VAL A 738 26.45 -18.97 49.81
N VAL A 739 26.43 -18.46 48.57
CA VAL A 739 27.23 -17.28 48.18
C VAL A 739 26.88 -16.07 49.04
N ARG A 740 25.59 -15.78 49.22
CA ARG A 740 25.12 -14.65 50.05
C ARG A 740 25.49 -14.81 51.53
N ALA A 741 25.40 -16.02 52.07
CA ALA A 741 25.77 -16.30 53.45
C ALA A 741 27.28 -16.11 53.66
N ALA A 742 28.10 -16.66 52.77
CA ALA A 742 29.55 -16.50 52.81
C ALA A 742 29.94 -15.02 52.66
N GLN A 743 29.39 -14.30 51.68
CA GLN A 743 29.69 -12.88 51.45
C GLN A 743 29.18 -11.98 52.60
N GLY A 744 28.17 -12.44 53.34
CA GLY A 744 27.64 -11.76 54.51
C GLY A 744 28.42 -11.99 55.81
N ALA A 745 29.35 -12.96 55.84
CA ALA A 745 30.06 -13.36 57.06
C ALA A 745 31.00 -12.25 57.59
N ASP A 746 31.72 -11.58 56.68
CA ASP A 746 32.52 -10.40 56.98
C ASP A 746 32.55 -9.45 55.77
N LYS A 747 31.63 -8.48 55.77
CA LYS A 747 31.47 -7.53 54.65
C LYS A 747 32.63 -6.55 54.49
N ALA A 748 33.52 -6.45 55.48
CA ALA A 748 34.66 -5.55 55.43
C ALA A 748 35.84 -6.22 54.72
N LEU A 749 36.09 -7.50 55.01
CA LEU A 749 37.22 -8.25 54.47
C LEU A 749 36.88 -9.08 53.23
N ILE A 750 35.67 -9.61 53.10
CA ILE A 750 35.28 -10.46 51.96
C ILE A 750 34.96 -9.57 50.76
N ALA A 751 35.83 -9.62 49.76
CA ALA A 751 35.67 -8.85 48.53
C ALA A 751 34.83 -9.60 47.49
N ASP A 752 34.98 -10.92 47.38
CA ASP A 752 34.29 -11.74 46.40
C ASP A 752 34.07 -13.17 46.87
N VAL A 753 33.02 -13.81 46.35
CA VAL A 753 32.70 -15.23 46.57
C VAL A 753 32.29 -15.84 45.24
N THR A 754 33.13 -16.73 44.70
CA THR A 754 32.91 -17.36 43.40
C THR A 754 32.67 -18.85 43.57
N ILE A 755 31.65 -19.39 42.90
CA ILE A 755 31.44 -20.84 42.79
C ILE A 755 32.35 -21.34 41.67
N PHE A 756 33.20 -22.33 41.97
CA PHE A 756 34.10 -22.92 40.97
C PHE A 756 33.85 -24.40 40.71
N ASP A 757 33.11 -25.10 41.59
CA ASP A 757 32.75 -26.49 41.37
C ASP A 757 31.39 -26.87 42.00
N LEU A 758 30.69 -27.79 41.34
CA LEU A 758 29.47 -28.43 41.82
C LEU A 758 29.60 -29.93 41.53
N PHE A 759 29.72 -30.72 42.59
CA PHE A 759 29.84 -32.16 42.49
C PHE A 759 28.58 -32.85 43.03
N GLU A 760 27.95 -33.67 42.18
CA GLU A 760 26.82 -34.54 42.51
C GLU A 760 27.26 -35.99 42.23
N GLY A 761 27.46 -36.79 43.26
CA GLY A 761 27.97 -38.15 43.13
C GLY A 761 27.59 -39.04 44.30
N GLU A 762 27.63 -40.36 44.08
CA GLU A 762 27.20 -41.37 45.06
C GLU A 762 27.96 -41.28 46.39
N SER A 763 29.21 -40.80 46.37
CA SER A 763 30.07 -40.64 47.55
C SER A 763 29.57 -39.61 48.57
N LEU A 764 28.58 -38.77 48.23
CA LEU A 764 27.97 -37.80 49.13
C LEU A 764 26.71 -38.32 49.84
N GLY A 765 26.19 -39.48 49.43
CA GLY A 765 24.87 -39.98 49.82
C GLY A 765 23.73 -39.41 48.97
N PRO A 766 22.55 -40.07 48.95
CA PRO A 766 21.43 -39.67 48.10
C PRO A 766 20.87 -38.30 48.50
N GLY A 767 20.53 -37.48 47.50
CA GLY A 767 19.89 -36.17 47.71
C GLY A 767 20.86 -35.07 48.16
N LYS A 768 22.17 -35.32 48.20
CA LYS A 768 23.18 -34.33 48.58
C LYS A 768 24.01 -33.86 47.37
N LYS A 769 24.55 -32.65 47.50
CA LYS A 769 25.51 -32.06 46.56
C LYS A 769 26.65 -31.40 47.31
N SER A 770 27.83 -31.35 46.70
CA SER A 770 29.00 -30.64 47.22
C SER A 770 29.20 -29.38 46.37
N LEU A 771 29.07 -28.20 46.98
CA LEU A 771 29.30 -26.92 46.32
C LEU A 771 30.62 -26.33 46.80
N ALA A 772 31.56 -26.10 45.88
CA ALA A 772 32.83 -25.47 46.19
C ALA A 772 32.81 -23.98 45.86
N ILE A 773 33.20 -23.16 46.84
CA ILE A 773 33.31 -21.71 46.71
C ILE A 773 34.74 -21.25 47.04
N GLU A 774 35.24 -20.29 46.28
CA GLU A 774 36.46 -19.54 46.58
C GLU A 774 36.02 -18.21 47.21
N VAL A 775 36.49 -17.93 48.42
CA VAL A 775 36.28 -16.66 49.12
C VAL A 775 37.56 -15.84 49.02
N THR A 776 37.47 -14.66 48.39
CA THR A 776 38.57 -13.71 48.29
C THR A 776 38.50 -12.70 49.42
N LEU A 777 39.53 -12.69 50.27
CA LEU A 777 39.75 -11.73 51.34
C LEU A 777 40.67 -10.61 50.85
N GLN A 778 40.23 -9.36 50.99
CA GLN A 778 40.98 -8.20 50.55
C GLN A 778 41.29 -7.27 51.74
N PRO A 779 42.46 -7.42 52.39
CA PRO A 779 42.87 -6.50 53.44
C PRO A 779 43.02 -5.08 52.91
N ARG A 780 42.76 -4.09 53.78
CA ARG A 780 42.90 -2.65 53.47
C ARG A 780 43.95 -1.95 54.32
N ASP A 781 44.04 -2.30 55.62
CA ASP A 781 44.94 -1.59 56.56
C ASP A 781 46.29 -2.31 56.74
N HIS A 782 46.28 -3.64 56.93
CA HIS A 782 47.47 -4.46 57.13
C HIS A 782 47.29 -5.86 56.54
N THR A 783 48.40 -6.54 56.23
CA THR A 783 48.39 -7.94 55.75
C THR A 783 47.79 -8.86 56.80
N LEU A 784 46.92 -9.78 56.38
CA LEU A 784 46.26 -10.71 57.30
C LEU A 784 47.24 -11.72 57.89
N THR A 785 47.14 -11.99 59.19
CA THR A 785 47.80 -13.12 59.85
C THR A 785 46.97 -14.40 59.69
N ASP A 786 47.59 -15.57 59.88
CA ASP A 786 46.87 -16.86 59.81
C ASP A 786 45.69 -16.91 60.80
N GLU A 787 45.87 -16.41 62.03
CA GLU A 787 44.79 -16.31 63.03
C GLU A 787 43.63 -15.40 62.61
N GLN A 788 43.89 -14.37 61.78
CA GLN A 788 42.83 -13.52 61.23
C GLN A 788 42.09 -14.23 60.09
N ILE A 789 42.83 -14.94 59.24
CA ILE A 789 42.27 -15.73 58.13
C ILE A 789 41.38 -16.85 58.69
N ASP A 790 41.83 -17.59 59.71
CA ASP A 790 41.09 -18.69 60.32
C ASP A 790 39.81 -18.22 61.02
N ARG A 791 39.84 -17.01 61.61
CA ARG A 791 38.64 -16.37 62.17
C ARG A 791 37.59 -16.09 61.10
N VAL A 792 38.00 -15.54 59.95
CA VAL A 792 37.08 -15.30 58.83
C VAL A 792 36.57 -16.62 58.26
N ALA A 793 37.43 -17.62 58.10
CA ALA A 793 37.04 -18.95 57.63
C ALA A 793 35.99 -19.60 58.54
N THR A 794 36.20 -19.53 59.86
CA THR A 794 35.23 -20.01 60.86
C THR A 794 33.91 -19.25 60.78
N ALA A 795 33.95 -17.94 60.56
CA ALA A 795 32.76 -17.12 60.39
C ALA A 795 31.99 -17.46 59.11
N VAL A 796 32.68 -17.72 58.00
CA VAL A 796 32.08 -18.18 56.73
C VAL A 796 31.39 -19.53 56.93
N ILE A 797 32.07 -20.50 57.54
CA ILE A 797 31.49 -21.83 57.84
C ILE A 797 30.23 -21.67 58.69
N ALA A 798 30.31 -20.94 59.80
CA ALA A 798 29.17 -20.72 60.69
C ALA A 798 27.99 -20.02 60.00
N ALA A 799 28.26 -19.01 59.16
CA ALA A 799 27.25 -18.28 58.42
C ALA A 799 26.53 -19.16 57.39
N VAL A 800 27.30 -19.93 56.61
CA VAL A 800 26.76 -20.87 55.61
C VAL A 800 25.96 -21.97 56.30
N THR A 801 26.52 -22.66 57.30
CA THR A 801 25.83 -23.71 58.06
C THR A 801 24.52 -23.20 58.65
N LYS A 802 24.51 -21.99 59.24
CA LYS A 802 23.29 -21.39 59.80
C LYS A 802 22.24 -21.08 58.73
N ALA A 803 22.65 -20.62 57.55
CA ALA A 803 21.73 -20.19 56.50
C ALA A 803 21.17 -21.35 55.68
N THR A 804 21.96 -22.42 55.47
CA THR A 804 21.64 -23.48 54.51
C THR A 804 21.57 -24.87 55.11
N GLY A 805 22.00 -25.05 56.36
CA GLY A 805 22.18 -26.37 56.99
C GLY A 805 23.38 -27.16 56.47
N GLY A 806 24.28 -26.51 55.72
CA GLY A 806 25.43 -27.16 55.10
C GLY A 806 26.56 -27.53 56.06
N GLU A 807 27.25 -28.61 55.74
CA GLU A 807 28.41 -29.11 56.48
C GLU A 807 29.67 -28.99 55.61
N ILE A 808 30.81 -28.64 56.20
CA ILE A 808 32.06 -28.59 55.46
C ILE A 808 32.52 -30.01 55.09
N ARG A 809 32.94 -30.19 53.85
CA ARG A 809 33.51 -31.44 53.35
C ARG A 809 34.93 -31.56 53.91
N GLY A 810 35.14 -32.58 54.73
CA GLY A 810 36.44 -32.92 55.33
C GLY A 810 37.47 -33.38 54.33
#